data_AF-A0A452YDZ2-F1
#
_entry.id   AF-A0A452YDZ2-F1
#
_cell.length_a   1.000
_cell.length_b   1.000
_cell.length_c   1.000
_cell.angle_alpha   90.00
_cell.angle_beta   90.00
_cell.angle_gamma   90.00
#
_symmetry.space_group_name_H-M   'P 1'
#
loop_
_entity.id
_entity.type
_entity.pdbx_description
1 polymer ?
#
loop_
_entity_poly.entity_id
_entity_poly.type
_entity_poly.pdbx_seq_one_letter_code
_entity_poly.pdbx_strand_id
1 'polypeptide(L)'
;MATAGGSRSGVSRAAFALVAVVLVGCLGGGVSVAEIRRQKNVQVALRAKWAGTPLLLEASELLSKERRDYFWEFIGHWKELDKGSECLTAKCCAQKIVEDVRSFLSEPLASIFEFSLTLRSASPRLVLYKQLAEESLSSVPVKDDALEQISGSGAVEGTCCWVDTGNTLFFNSDDLHKWLEGSGKGATDSTGQPELFDFDHVYPRSNITAPVAIFYGAVGTKCFKELHVHLAEASKQGKVRYALRPVLPSGCQATSSFCGSIGAADAVTLSGYGVELALKNMEYKAMDDTAIKKGVALEDPKTEDLSQEVRGFIFSKILERKPELNAEIMSFRDYLLSSTVSDTLEVWELKDLGHQTAQRILHASDPLQSMQEINQNFPSVVSSLSRMKVDDSIKDEIIANQRMVPPGKSLMALNGALINIEDLDLYLLMDMVREELSLADQFIRLKLPQSAAHKILSAAPPAESNSFRVDFRSSHVHYLNNLEEDALYKRWRSNLNELLMPVYPGQMRYIRKNLFHAVYVFDPASACGAETIDTILSLHQDSVPVRFGIIMYSSRLINVIEENDGSKSDEDTSTLIMRLFLYIKETYSTQLAFQFLSDIHRLRNGGDDYSEEPVEVHHVEEAFVDSLLSGAKSHPQDVLLKLQKENLYKQEADENSRFVHKLGLYKLQCCLLMNGLVHEPNEDATMNAMNDELPRIQEQVYYGHIQSHTDVLEKFLSESSYKRYNPSITGKSTEKKRFVSLFASYHQEDSVLHDISYLHSHGSMLPTILCLYLVIYCQSSLVLKCIC
;
A
#
# COMPACT_ATOMS: atom_id res chain seq x y z
N MET A 1 -63.98 58.94 45.85
CA MET A 1 -64.59 58.90 47.19
C MET A 1 -63.56 58.34 48.16
N ALA A 2 -63.30 59.11 49.25
CA ALA A 2 -62.50 58.82 50.47
C ALA A 2 -61.01 58.42 50.30
N THR A 3 -60.01 59.29 50.46
CA THR A 3 -59.42 59.97 51.66
C THR A 3 -58.46 59.13 52.53
N ALA A 4 -57.17 59.44 52.38
CA ALA A 4 -56.13 59.77 53.39
C ALA A 4 -55.95 58.96 54.71
N GLY A 5 -54.68 58.67 55.02
CA GLY A 5 -54.18 58.43 56.38
C GLY A 5 -52.75 57.86 56.40
N GLY A 6 -51.75 58.69 56.72
CA GLY A 6 -50.34 58.28 56.81
C GLY A 6 -49.88 57.82 58.20
N SER A 7 -48.64 57.31 58.26
CA SER A 7 -47.61 57.52 59.31
C SER A 7 -46.89 56.26 59.83
N ARG A 8 -45.55 56.34 59.75
CA ARG A 8 -44.49 55.83 60.64
C ARG A 8 -43.95 54.39 60.51
N SER A 9 -42.85 54.32 59.75
CA SER A 9 -41.48 54.00 60.19
C SER A 9 -41.28 53.12 61.44
N GLY A 10 -40.70 51.93 61.23
CA GLY A 10 -40.19 51.08 62.29
C GLY A 10 -39.38 49.89 61.76
N VAL A 11 -38.49 50.10 60.78
CA VAL A 11 -37.54 49.05 60.39
C VAL A 11 -36.27 49.20 61.22
N SER A 12 -36.03 48.16 62.01
CA SER A 12 -35.06 48.06 63.09
C SER A 12 -33.63 48.39 62.67
N ARG A 13 -32.98 49.27 63.44
CA ARG A 13 -31.54 49.56 63.40
C ARG A 13 -30.65 48.31 63.54
N ALA A 14 -31.19 47.19 64.02
CA ALA A 14 -30.47 45.92 64.10
C ALA A 14 -30.26 45.25 62.72
N ALA A 15 -31.16 45.46 61.76
CA ALA A 15 -31.03 44.87 60.42
C ALA A 15 -29.93 45.57 59.61
N PHE A 16 -29.81 46.89 59.74
CA PHE A 16 -28.72 47.65 59.10
C PHE A 16 -27.36 47.37 59.76
N ALA A 17 -27.32 47.13 61.07
CA ALA A 17 -26.08 46.76 61.76
C ALA A 17 -25.59 45.36 61.35
N LEU A 18 -26.50 44.39 61.16
CA LEU A 18 -26.14 43.05 60.67
C LEU A 18 -25.64 43.09 59.22
N VAL A 19 -26.28 43.87 58.34
CA VAL A 19 -25.82 44.02 56.95
C VAL A 19 -24.47 44.75 56.89
N ALA A 20 -24.23 45.74 57.75
CA ALA A 20 -22.94 46.44 57.83
C ALA A 20 -21.82 45.56 58.43
N VAL A 21 -22.11 44.69 59.41
CA VAL A 21 -21.12 43.77 59.98
C VAL A 21 -20.78 42.63 59.01
N VAL A 22 -21.75 42.16 58.21
CA VAL A 22 -21.46 41.20 57.13
C VAL A 22 -20.67 41.87 55.99
N LEU A 23 -21.00 43.11 55.61
CA LEU A 23 -20.24 43.85 54.58
C LEU A 23 -18.81 44.22 55.02
N VAL A 24 -18.60 44.59 56.29
CA VAL A 24 -17.27 44.89 56.83
C VAL A 24 -16.47 43.61 57.13
N GLY A 25 -17.14 42.52 57.51
CA GLY A 25 -16.52 41.19 57.62
C GLY A 25 -16.03 40.64 56.27
N CYS A 26 -16.77 40.92 55.19
CA CYS A 26 -16.37 40.55 53.83
C CYS A 26 -15.27 41.45 53.22
N LEU A 27 -15.03 42.64 53.78
CA LEU A 27 -13.97 43.56 53.32
C LEU A 27 -12.65 43.42 54.12
N GLY A 28 -12.66 42.71 55.25
CA GLY A 28 -11.47 42.44 56.09
C GLY A 28 -10.86 41.05 55.93
N GLY A 29 -11.55 40.12 55.24
CA GLY A 29 -10.98 38.86 54.82
C GLY A 29 -10.17 39.09 53.54
N GLY A 30 -8.84 39.07 53.63
CA GLY A 30 -7.99 39.09 52.46
C GLY A 30 -8.50 38.07 51.46
N VAL A 31 -8.91 38.54 50.27
CA VAL A 31 -9.11 37.66 49.12
C VAL A 31 -7.72 37.10 48.82
N SER A 32 -7.40 35.97 49.45
CA SER A 32 -6.38 35.08 48.93
C SER A 32 -6.95 34.61 47.61
N VAL A 33 -6.68 35.38 46.55
CA VAL A 33 -6.71 34.87 45.19
C VAL A 33 -5.76 33.69 45.26
N ALA A 34 -6.33 32.49 45.39
CA ALA A 34 -5.58 31.28 45.15
C ALA A 34 -5.13 31.40 43.70
N GLU A 35 -3.89 31.87 43.50
CA GLU A 35 -3.18 31.65 42.26
C GLU A 35 -3.23 30.14 42.06
N ILE A 36 -4.10 29.69 41.15
CA ILE A 36 -4.03 28.36 40.58
C ILE A 36 -2.65 28.33 39.93
N ARG A 37 -1.67 27.83 40.66
CA ARG A 37 -0.29 27.70 40.22
C ARG A 37 -0.37 26.78 39.00
N ARG A 38 -0.36 27.39 37.80
CA ARG A 38 -0.40 26.65 36.54
C ARG A 38 0.68 25.57 36.61
N GLN A 39 0.27 24.31 36.49
CA GLN A 39 1.22 23.21 36.34
C GLN A 39 2.23 23.59 35.26
N LYS A 40 3.50 23.29 35.52
CA LYS A 40 4.57 23.52 34.53
C LYS A 40 4.35 22.54 33.38
N ASN A 41 3.63 23.01 32.36
CA ASN A 41 3.29 22.19 31.20
C ASN A 41 4.28 22.48 30.08
N VAL A 42 4.78 21.42 29.45
CA VAL A 42 5.53 21.53 28.20
C VAL A 42 4.51 21.51 27.06
N GLN A 43 4.51 22.55 26.23
CA GLN A 43 3.65 22.63 25.05
C GLN A 43 4.52 22.48 23.80
N VAL A 44 4.17 21.52 22.95
CA VAL A 44 4.82 21.27 21.67
C VAL A 44 3.78 21.39 20.57
N ALA A 45 4.12 22.10 19.49
CA ALA A 45 3.27 22.25 18.32
C ALA A 45 4.11 22.12 17.05
N LEU A 46 3.66 21.30 16.10
CA LEU A 46 4.30 21.10 14.81
C LEU A 46 3.57 21.91 13.74
N ARG A 47 4.31 22.67 12.93
CA ARG A 47 3.77 23.49 11.83
C ARG A 47 4.40 23.10 10.51
N ALA A 48 3.59 23.09 9.47
CA ALA A 48 4.03 22.87 8.10
C ALA A 48 4.84 24.06 7.56
N LYS A 49 5.64 23.81 6.53
CA LYS A 49 6.39 24.87 5.82
C LYS A 49 5.52 25.65 4.83
N TRP A 50 4.37 25.12 4.43
CA TRP A 50 3.46 25.74 3.48
C TRP A 50 2.37 26.57 4.19
N ALA A 51 1.79 27.51 3.43
CA ALA A 51 0.69 28.35 3.89
C ALA A 51 -0.60 27.54 4.11
N GLY A 52 -1.52 28.09 4.90
CA GLY A 52 -2.82 27.51 5.13
C GLY A 52 -3.59 27.20 3.84
N THR A 53 -4.32 26.09 3.84
CA THR A 53 -5.22 25.69 2.76
C THR A 53 -6.69 25.85 3.17
N PRO A 54 -7.61 26.21 2.26
CA PRO A 54 -9.02 26.36 2.62
C PRO A 54 -9.69 25.02 3.02
N LEU A 55 -10.39 25.00 4.15
CA LEU A 55 -11.10 23.80 4.63
C LEU A 55 -12.16 23.30 3.63
N LEU A 56 -12.83 24.23 2.92
CA LEU A 56 -13.83 23.88 1.92
C LEU A 56 -13.24 23.11 0.74
N LEU A 57 -12.03 23.49 0.29
CA LEU A 57 -11.33 22.79 -0.79
C LEU A 57 -10.75 21.45 -0.30
N GLU A 58 -10.27 21.40 0.95
CA GLU A 58 -9.84 20.13 1.54
C GLU A 58 -10.99 19.13 1.63
N ALA A 59 -12.19 19.60 2.00
CA ALA A 59 -13.40 18.79 2.03
C ALA A 59 -13.73 18.22 0.65
N SER A 60 -13.66 19.02 -0.41
CA SER A 60 -13.89 18.49 -1.77
C SER A 60 -12.86 17.44 -2.17
N GLU A 61 -11.59 17.62 -1.82
CA GLU A 61 -10.54 16.63 -2.11
C GLU A 61 -10.69 15.34 -1.30
N LEU A 62 -11.21 15.40 -0.08
CA LEU A 62 -11.50 14.21 0.70
C LEU A 62 -12.69 13.43 0.12
N LEU A 63 -13.71 14.11 -0.40
CA LEU A 63 -14.84 13.46 -1.06
C LEU A 63 -14.44 12.78 -2.38
N SER A 64 -13.52 13.38 -3.13
CA SER A 64 -13.06 12.83 -4.40
C SER A 64 -12.35 11.48 -4.23
N LYS A 65 -11.74 11.23 -3.06
CA LYS A 65 -11.14 9.94 -2.70
C LYS A 65 -12.18 8.83 -2.54
N GLU A 66 -13.40 9.15 -2.10
CA GLU A 66 -14.48 8.17 -1.98
C GLU A 66 -15.07 7.85 -3.36
N ARG A 67 -15.59 8.88 -4.05
CA ARG A 67 -16.11 8.77 -5.41
C ARG A 67 -15.88 10.06 -6.16
N ARG A 68 -15.53 9.94 -7.44
CA ARG A 68 -15.34 11.09 -8.34
C ARG A 68 -16.62 11.92 -8.53
N ASP A 69 -17.79 11.29 -8.42
CA ASP A 69 -19.07 11.99 -8.57
C ASP A 69 -19.38 12.91 -7.38
N TYR A 70 -19.05 12.47 -6.17
CA TYR A 70 -19.27 13.25 -4.95
C TYR A 70 -18.52 14.56 -4.95
N PHE A 71 -17.35 14.60 -5.59
CA PHE A 71 -16.63 15.85 -5.81
C PHE A 71 -17.52 16.85 -6.58
N TRP A 72 -18.01 16.49 -7.76
CA TRP A 72 -18.79 17.39 -8.61
C TRP A 72 -20.16 17.75 -8.03
N GLU A 73 -20.83 16.81 -7.35
CA GLU A 73 -22.07 17.09 -6.61
C GLU A 73 -21.85 18.13 -5.50
N PHE A 74 -20.76 17.98 -4.73
CA PHE A 74 -20.39 18.90 -3.68
C PHE A 74 -20.04 20.28 -4.21
N ILE A 75 -19.26 20.35 -5.30
CA ILE A 75 -18.96 21.62 -6.01
C ILE A 75 -20.28 22.27 -6.48
N GLY A 76 -21.21 21.48 -7.03
CA GLY A 76 -22.52 21.95 -7.44
C GLY A 76 -23.37 22.52 -6.30
N HIS A 77 -23.27 21.94 -5.10
CA HIS A 77 -23.95 22.43 -3.89
C HIS A 77 -23.34 23.72 -3.32
N TRP A 78 -22.04 23.95 -3.49
CA TRP A 78 -21.32 25.12 -2.97
C TRP A 78 -21.01 26.20 -4.03
N LYS A 79 -21.58 26.09 -5.23
CA LYS A 79 -21.40 27.09 -6.31
C LYS A 79 -22.05 28.46 -6.00
N GLU A 80 -23.08 28.48 -5.16
CA GLU A 80 -23.81 29.70 -4.79
C GLU A 80 -23.06 30.44 -3.68
N LEU A 81 -22.72 31.72 -3.89
CA LEU A 81 -21.95 32.52 -2.94
C LEU A 81 -22.66 32.74 -1.59
N ASP A 82 -23.99 32.67 -1.59
CA ASP A 82 -24.80 32.90 -0.39
C ASP A 82 -24.74 31.71 0.58
N LYS A 83 -24.30 30.53 0.13
CA LYS A 83 -24.21 29.35 0.98
C LYS A 83 -23.03 29.49 1.93
N GLY A 84 -23.33 29.74 3.21
CA GLY A 84 -22.32 29.90 4.27
C GLY A 84 -21.97 31.34 4.63
N SER A 85 -22.59 32.34 3.99
CA SER A 85 -22.47 33.75 4.36
C SER A 85 -23.05 34.07 5.75
N GLU A 86 -23.98 33.24 6.23
CA GLU A 86 -24.57 33.30 7.58
C GLU A 86 -23.59 32.92 8.70
N CYS A 87 -22.52 32.19 8.38
CA CYS A 87 -21.52 31.78 9.34
C CYS A 87 -20.46 32.87 9.53
N LEU A 88 -20.33 33.36 10.77
CA LEU A 88 -19.33 34.38 11.15
C LEU A 88 -18.12 33.80 11.91
N THR A 89 -18.13 32.49 12.19
CA THR A 89 -17.06 31.81 12.95
C THR A 89 -16.53 30.60 12.18
N ALA A 90 -15.23 30.31 12.37
CA ALA A 90 -14.60 29.16 11.73
C ALA A 90 -15.30 27.82 12.08
N LYS A 91 -15.75 27.70 13.34
CA LYS A 91 -16.51 26.54 13.82
C LYS A 91 -17.83 26.36 13.09
N CYS A 92 -18.59 27.43 12.86
CA CYS A 92 -19.86 27.37 12.12
C CYS A 92 -19.66 26.83 10.70
N CYS A 93 -18.67 27.34 9.97
CA CYS A 93 -18.39 26.86 8.62
C CYS A 93 -17.91 25.41 8.60
N ALA A 94 -17.03 25.00 9.52
CA ALA A 94 -16.59 23.62 9.61
C ALA A 94 -17.76 22.66 9.88
N GLN A 95 -18.65 23.02 10.81
CA GLN A 95 -19.85 22.23 11.09
C GLN A 95 -20.79 22.17 9.89
N LYS A 96 -21.04 23.29 9.21
CA LYS A 96 -21.88 23.34 8.01
C LYS A 96 -21.32 22.48 6.86
N ILE A 97 -20.00 22.50 6.66
CA ILE A 97 -19.33 21.63 5.69
C ILE A 97 -19.55 20.15 6.04
N VAL A 98 -19.35 19.77 7.31
CA VAL A 98 -19.54 18.39 7.77
C VAL A 98 -21.01 17.95 7.67
N GLU A 99 -21.97 18.82 7.99
CA GLU A 99 -23.41 18.55 7.86
C GLU A 99 -23.83 18.34 6.40
N ASP A 100 -23.34 19.18 5.48
CA ASP A 100 -23.57 19.00 4.05
C ASP A 100 -22.95 17.66 3.58
N VAL A 101 -21.74 17.31 4.04
CA VAL A 101 -21.06 16.05 3.69
C VAL A 101 -21.80 14.82 4.21
N ARG A 102 -22.39 14.88 5.41
CA ARG A 102 -23.22 13.80 5.98
C ARG A 102 -24.44 13.46 5.13
N SER A 103 -24.89 14.36 4.24
CA SER A 103 -25.95 14.04 3.29
C SER A 103 -25.50 13.12 2.14
N PHE A 104 -24.19 13.07 1.86
CA PHE A 104 -23.60 12.27 0.78
C PHE A 104 -23.05 10.93 1.25
N LEU A 105 -22.53 10.87 2.48
CA LEU A 105 -21.82 9.71 3.05
C LEU A 105 -22.68 8.97 4.09
N SER A 106 -22.39 7.70 4.32
CA SER A 106 -22.92 6.96 5.46
C SER A 106 -22.31 7.44 6.78
N GLU A 107 -23.00 7.22 7.90
CA GLU A 107 -22.59 7.75 9.21
C GLU A 107 -21.16 7.34 9.67
N PRO A 108 -20.70 6.09 9.44
CA PRO A 108 -19.31 5.70 9.75
C PRO A 108 -18.29 6.44 8.89
N LEU A 109 -18.56 6.55 7.58
CA LEU A 109 -17.68 7.27 6.64
C LEU A 109 -17.64 8.77 6.95
N ALA A 110 -18.76 9.36 7.33
CA ALA A 110 -18.83 10.77 7.72
C ALA A 110 -17.99 11.08 8.97
N SER A 111 -17.94 10.16 9.93
CA SER A 111 -17.12 10.30 11.14
C SER A 111 -15.62 10.26 10.81
N ILE A 112 -15.21 9.34 9.94
CA ILE A 112 -13.84 9.24 9.42
C ILE A 112 -13.45 10.46 8.57
N PHE A 113 -14.39 10.97 7.78
CA PHE A 113 -14.23 12.20 7.02
C PHE A 113 -14.00 13.40 7.94
N GLU A 114 -14.82 13.58 8.98
CA GLU A 114 -14.69 14.67 9.95
C GLU A 114 -13.34 14.64 10.66
N PHE A 115 -12.88 13.44 11.04
CA PHE A 115 -11.54 13.26 11.60
C PHE A 115 -10.44 13.59 10.59
N SER A 116 -10.54 13.13 9.34
CA SER A 116 -9.56 13.39 8.28
C SER A 116 -9.46 14.88 7.94
N LEU A 117 -10.58 15.60 7.94
CA LEU A 117 -10.63 17.05 7.75
C LEU A 117 -9.95 17.79 8.93
N THR A 118 -10.15 17.30 10.15
CA THR A 118 -9.49 17.85 11.35
C THR A 118 -7.97 17.62 11.31
N LEU A 119 -7.54 16.46 10.82
CA LEU A 119 -6.12 16.15 10.59
C LEU A 119 -5.50 16.93 9.41
N ARG A 120 -6.30 17.63 8.60
CA ARG A 120 -5.84 18.36 7.41
C ARG A 120 -5.13 17.45 6.38
N SER A 121 -5.56 16.20 6.26
CA SER A 121 -4.85 15.18 5.45
C SER A 121 -4.88 15.47 3.94
N ALA A 122 -5.81 16.30 3.46
CA ALA A 122 -5.87 16.78 2.08
C ALA A 122 -5.04 18.05 1.81
N SER A 123 -4.46 18.70 2.83
CA SER A 123 -3.68 19.92 2.65
C SER A 123 -2.52 19.78 1.66
N PRO A 124 -1.67 18.71 1.71
CA PRO A 124 -0.57 18.55 0.74
C PRO A 124 -1.05 18.47 -0.71
N ARG A 125 -2.25 17.93 -0.93
CA ARG A 125 -2.86 17.82 -2.25
C ARG A 125 -3.19 19.18 -2.86
N LEU A 126 -3.70 20.10 -2.05
CA LEU A 126 -3.98 21.46 -2.49
C LEU A 126 -2.70 22.27 -2.71
N VAL A 127 -1.64 21.97 -1.95
CA VAL A 127 -0.32 22.57 -2.18
C VAL A 127 0.23 22.16 -3.55
N LEU A 128 0.05 20.90 -3.95
CA LEU A 128 0.40 20.45 -5.31
C LEU A 128 -0.36 21.25 -6.37
N TYR A 129 -1.68 21.43 -6.23
CA TYR A 129 -2.44 22.25 -7.19
C TYR A 129 -1.97 23.70 -7.22
N LYS A 130 -1.57 24.26 -6.07
CA LYS A 130 -1.00 25.60 -6.00
C LYS A 130 0.32 25.71 -6.78
N GLN A 131 1.20 24.71 -6.67
CA GLN A 131 2.45 24.67 -7.45
C GLN A 131 2.18 24.57 -8.95
N LEU A 132 1.26 23.71 -9.37
CA LEU A 132 0.84 23.60 -10.78
C LEU A 132 0.21 24.90 -11.30
N ALA A 133 -0.51 25.63 -10.44
CA ALA A 133 -1.06 26.93 -10.76
C ALA A 133 0.04 27.98 -10.99
N GLU A 134 1.08 28.01 -10.14
CA GLU A 134 2.25 28.88 -10.31
C GLU A 134 3.02 28.56 -11.59
N GLU A 135 3.21 27.27 -11.91
CA GLU A 135 3.83 26.81 -13.16
C GLU A 135 3.02 27.25 -14.39
N SER A 136 1.70 27.06 -14.37
CA SER A 136 0.78 27.49 -15.43
C SER A 136 0.91 28.99 -15.71
N LEU A 137 0.91 29.83 -14.68
CA LEU A 137 1.08 31.28 -14.80
C LEU A 137 2.46 31.68 -15.36
N SER A 138 3.50 30.90 -15.07
CA SER A 138 4.86 31.16 -15.55
C SER A 138 5.13 30.68 -16.98
N SER A 139 4.38 29.68 -17.44
CA SER A 139 4.61 28.98 -18.71
C SER A 139 4.17 29.76 -19.95
N VAL A 140 3.19 30.66 -19.79
CA VAL A 140 2.65 31.47 -20.89
C VAL A 140 3.25 32.88 -20.80
N PRO A 141 3.89 33.42 -21.86
CA PRO A 141 4.35 34.79 -21.88
C PRO A 141 3.14 35.73 -21.89
N VAL A 142 2.67 36.10 -20.70
CA VAL A 142 1.67 37.13 -20.52
C VAL A 142 2.29 38.44 -21.03
N LYS A 143 1.63 39.14 -21.96
CA LYS A 143 2.05 40.48 -22.38
C LYS A 143 2.23 41.35 -21.13
N ASP A 144 3.37 42.07 -21.04
CA ASP A 144 3.88 42.75 -19.84
C ASP A 144 2.84 43.50 -18.97
N ASP A 145 1.75 44.00 -19.56
CA ASP A 145 0.67 44.70 -18.84
C ASP A 145 -0.12 43.83 -17.83
N ALA A 146 -0.07 42.49 -17.91
CA ALA A 146 -0.79 41.59 -17.00
C ALA A 146 0.12 40.83 -16.02
N LEU A 147 1.44 40.83 -16.20
CA LEU A 147 2.41 40.20 -15.29
C LEU A 147 2.84 41.14 -14.14
N GLU A 148 2.85 42.46 -14.36
CA GLU A 148 3.01 43.46 -13.29
C GLU A 148 1.84 43.45 -12.28
N GLN A 149 0.71 42.84 -12.62
CA GLN A 149 -0.47 42.72 -11.75
C GLN A 149 -0.42 41.54 -10.76
N ILE A 150 0.49 40.59 -10.94
CA ILE A 150 0.54 39.34 -10.14
C ILE A 150 1.73 39.30 -9.18
N SER A 151 2.85 39.97 -9.51
CA SER A 151 4.09 39.90 -8.70
C SER A 151 4.31 41.09 -7.74
N GLY A 152 3.40 42.07 -7.72
CA GLY A 152 3.46 43.24 -6.84
C GLY A 152 2.63 43.05 -5.56
N SER A 153 3.15 43.53 -4.44
CA SER A 153 2.52 43.56 -3.11
C SER A 153 1.26 44.45 -3.04
N GLY A 154 0.22 44.10 -3.79
CA GLY A 154 -1.05 44.79 -3.86
C GLY A 154 -1.94 44.10 -4.88
N ALA A 155 -2.93 43.34 -4.41
CA ALA A 155 -3.93 42.72 -5.26
C ALA A 155 -4.61 43.80 -6.12
N VAL A 156 -4.44 43.72 -7.44
CA VAL A 156 -5.35 44.41 -8.36
C VAL A 156 -6.63 43.59 -8.41
N GLU A 157 -7.76 44.23 -8.13
CA GLU A 157 -9.09 43.63 -8.16
C GLU A 157 -9.34 42.91 -9.51
N GLY A 158 -9.41 41.57 -9.52
CA GLY A 158 -10.01 40.86 -10.66
C GLY A 158 -9.70 39.38 -10.86
N THR A 159 -8.46 38.92 -10.75
CA THR A 159 -8.08 37.64 -11.40
C THR A 159 -7.76 36.50 -10.42
N CYS A 160 -8.74 36.16 -9.58
CA CYS A 160 -8.64 35.04 -8.64
C CYS A 160 -8.90 33.64 -9.23
N CYS A 161 -9.33 33.59 -10.50
CA CYS A 161 -9.60 32.35 -11.24
C CYS A 161 -9.12 32.50 -12.69
N TRP A 162 -8.65 31.41 -13.29
CA TRP A 162 -8.29 31.40 -14.72
C TRP A 162 -8.38 30.00 -15.33
N VAL A 163 -8.51 29.95 -16.65
CA VAL A 163 -8.55 28.70 -17.43
C VAL A 163 -7.31 28.62 -18.29
N ASP A 164 -6.60 27.51 -18.17
CA ASP A 164 -5.43 27.16 -18.95
C ASP A 164 -5.81 26.18 -20.07
N THR A 165 -5.46 26.56 -21.29
CA THR A 165 -5.66 25.75 -22.51
C THR A 165 -4.34 25.32 -23.14
N GLY A 166 -3.21 25.53 -22.44
CA GLY A 166 -1.84 25.26 -22.86
C GLY A 166 -1.23 26.41 -23.69
N ASN A 167 -2.00 26.97 -24.63
CA ASN A 167 -1.54 28.06 -25.48
C ASN A 167 -1.92 29.46 -24.94
N THR A 168 -3.05 29.56 -24.25
CA THR A 168 -3.61 30.83 -23.79
C THR A 168 -4.29 30.68 -22.43
N LEU A 169 -4.12 31.69 -21.58
CA LEU A 169 -4.80 31.82 -20.28
C LEU A 169 -6.02 32.74 -20.42
N PHE A 170 -7.17 32.28 -19.94
CA PHE A 170 -8.42 33.05 -19.93
C PHE A 170 -8.82 33.41 -18.50
N PHE A 171 -8.96 34.71 -18.23
CA PHE A 171 -9.35 35.23 -16.92
C PHE A 171 -10.81 35.71 -16.87
N ASN A 172 -11.39 36.06 -18.03
CA ASN A 172 -12.76 36.58 -18.15
C ASN A 172 -13.69 35.55 -18.80
N SER A 173 -14.98 35.57 -18.41
CA SER A 173 -16.02 34.68 -18.96
C SER A 173 -16.26 34.91 -20.45
N ASP A 174 -16.24 36.16 -20.90
CA ASP A 174 -16.60 36.53 -22.28
C ASP A 174 -15.58 36.01 -23.30
N ASP A 175 -14.29 36.07 -22.96
CA ASP A 175 -13.22 35.60 -23.84
C ASP A 175 -13.16 34.08 -23.88
N LEU A 176 -13.41 33.43 -22.74
CA LEU A 176 -13.56 31.98 -22.67
C LEU A 176 -14.75 31.51 -23.52
N HIS A 177 -15.89 32.20 -23.46
CA HIS A 177 -17.07 31.81 -24.21
C HIS A 177 -16.82 31.87 -25.73
N LYS A 178 -16.14 32.91 -26.22
CA LYS A 178 -15.74 33.03 -27.63
C LYS A 178 -14.81 31.89 -28.06
N TRP A 179 -13.88 31.47 -27.21
CA TRP A 179 -12.99 30.34 -27.48
C TRP A 179 -13.76 29.01 -27.56
N LEU A 180 -14.72 28.79 -26.66
CA LEU A 180 -15.59 27.61 -26.64
C LEU A 180 -16.51 27.53 -27.88
N GLU A 181 -16.98 28.67 -28.40
CA GLU A 181 -17.78 28.75 -29.62
C GLU A 181 -16.95 28.54 -30.90
N GLY A 182 -15.67 28.96 -30.89
CA GLY A 182 -14.72 28.79 -32.00
C GLY A 182 -14.25 27.35 -32.25
N SER A 183 -14.87 26.35 -31.61
CA SER A 183 -14.51 24.92 -31.69
C SER A 183 -13.07 24.59 -31.26
N GLY A 184 -12.42 25.43 -30.44
CA GLY A 184 -11.04 25.18 -29.98
C GLY A 184 -10.04 24.94 -31.12
N LYS A 185 -10.35 25.43 -32.34
CA LYS A 185 -9.55 25.21 -33.57
C LYS A 185 -8.34 26.14 -33.63
N GLY A 186 -7.55 26.14 -32.58
CA GLY A 186 -6.20 26.70 -32.56
C GLY A 186 -5.21 25.58 -32.24
N ALA A 187 -4.51 25.11 -33.27
CA ALA A 187 -3.41 24.14 -33.23
C ALA A 187 -3.77 22.66 -32.97
N THR A 188 -4.03 21.94 -34.06
CA THR A 188 -3.78 20.51 -34.22
C THR A 188 -2.27 20.20 -34.18
N ASP A 189 -1.59 20.62 -33.12
CA ASP A 189 -0.26 20.13 -32.77
C ASP A 189 -0.37 19.61 -31.34
N SER A 190 -0.21 18.29 -31.17
CA SER A 190 -0.30 17.59 -29.88
C SER A 190 0.73 18.05 -28.83
N THR A 191 1.59 19.02 -29.17
CA THR A 191 2.65 19.60 -28.34
C THR A 191 2.23 20.82 -27.52
N GLY A 192 1.00 21.34 -27.69
CA GLY A 192 0.51 22.54 -26.99
C GLY A 192 -0.65 22.33 -26.02
N GLN A 193 -1.09 21.08 -25.78
CA GLN A 193 -2.18 20.81 -24.83
C GLN A 193 -1.63 20.67 -23.41
N PRO A 194 -2.33 21.19 -22.38
CA PRO A 194 -1.89 21.05 -21.01
C PRO A 194 -1.99 19.59 -20.56
N GLU A 195 -0.97 19.12 -19.86
CA GLU A 195 -0.90 17.75 -19.38
C GLU A 195 -1.94 17.49 -18.28
N LEU A 196 -2.71 16.41 -18.45
CA LEU A 196 -3.66 15.92 -17.46
C LEU A 196 -3.04 14.77 -16.69
N PHE A 197 -3.10 14.87 -15.37
CA PHE A 197 -2.64 13.82 -14.48
C PHE A 197 -3.81 12.92 -14.04
N ASP A 198 -3.51 11.68 -13.64
CA ASP A 198 -4.51 10.70 -13.15
C ASP A 198 -5.37 11.21 -11.98
N PHE A 199 -4.83 12.21 -11.31
CA PHE A 199 -5.35 12.78 -10.09
C PHE A 199 -6.20 14.04 -10.32
N ASP A 200 -6.29 14.51 -11.57
CA ASP A 200 -7.09 15.67 -11.93
C ASP A 200 -8.58 15.32 -11.99
N HIS A 201 -9.41 16.24 -11.53
CA HIS A 201 -10.86 16.06 -11.54
C HIS A 201 -11.39 16.44 -12.92
N VAL A 202 -11.61 15.44 -13.76
CA VAL A 202 -12.22 15.62 -15.09
C VAL A 202 -13.74 15.60 -14.97
N TYR A 203 -14.41 16.54 -15.63
CA TYR A 203 -15.86 16.64 -15.62
C TYR A 203 -16.50 15.44 -16.35
N PRO A 204 -17.61 14.87 -15.83
CA PRO A 204 -18.31 13.75 -16.46
C PRO A 204 -18.73 14.05 -17.91
N ARG A 205 -18.81 13.01 -18.75
CA ARG A 205 -19.22 13.07 -20.18
C ARG A 205 -18.32 13.89 -21.12
N SER A 206 -17.04 14.06 -20.77
CA SER A 206 -16.06 14.66 -21.69
C SER A 206 -15.64 13.69 -22.80
N ASN A 207 -15.59 14.16 -24.04
CA ASN A 207 -15.04 13.41 -25.16
C ASN A 207 -13.50 13.34 -25.06
N ILE A 208 -12.91 12.15 -25.22
CA ILE A 208 -11.46 11.93 -25.14
C ILE A 208 -10.71 12.74 -26.21
N THR A 209 -11.31 12.98 -27.36
CA THR A 209 -10.69 13.72 -28.47
C THR A 209 -10.88 15.24 -28.40
N ALA A 210 -11.58 15.74 -27.39
CA ALA A 210 -11.83 17.18 -27.23
C ALA A 210 -10.59 17.90 -26.66
N PRO A 211 -10.38 19.20 -26.99
CA PRO A 211 -9.31 19.99 -26.39
C PRO A 211 -9.46 20.07 -24.87
N VAL A 212 -8.33 20.07 -24.16
CA VAL A 212 -8.29 20.13 -22.70
C VAL A 212 -8.36 21.59 -22.23
N ALA A 213 -9.20 21.85 -21.23
CA ALA A 213 -9.23 23.11 -20.50
C ALA A 213 -9.12 22.84 -19.00
N ILE A 214 -8.04 23.32 -18.38
CA ILE A 214 -7.77 23.19 -16.96
C ILE A 214 -8.19 24.47 -16.26
N PHE A 215 -9.12 24.37 -15.33
CA PHE A 215 -9.61 25.51 -14.56
C PHE A 215 -8.93 25.56 -13.20
N TYR A 216 -8.32 26.70 -12.89
CA TYR A 216 -7.80 27.04 -11.58
C TYR A 216 -8.75 28.02 -10.90
N GLY A 217 -9.31 27.61 -9.77
CA GLY A 217 -10.20 28.48 -9.00
C GLY A 217 -10.70 27.83 -7.72
N ALA A 218 -11.16 28.68 -6.79
CA ALA A 218 -11.70 28.25 -5.51
C ALA A 218 -13.23 28.39 -5.47
N VAL A 219 -13.89 27.36 -4.96
CA VAL A 219 -15.33 27.36 -4.67
C VAL A 219 -15.66 28.46 -3.66
N GLY A 220 -16.77 29.16 -3.88
CA GLY A 220 -17.18 30.29 -3.04
C GLY A 220 -16.59 31.64 -3.48
N THR A 221 -15.94 31.71 -4.64
CA THR A 221 -15.57 32.97 -5.31
C THR A 221 -16.54 33.30 -6.45
N LYS A 222 -16.67 34.58 -6.81
CA LYS A 222 -17.56 35.02 -7.91
C LYS A 222 -17.10 34.50 -9.27
N CYS A 223 -15.80 34.61 -9.56
CA CYS A 223 -15.20 34.13 -10.80
C CYS A 223 -15.38 32.63 -10.99
N PHE A 224 -15.43 31.84 -9.91
CA PHE A 224 -15.66 30.41 -10.00
C PHE A 224 -17.03 30.07 -10.57
N LYS A 225 -18.09 30.73 -10.08
CA LYS A 225 -19.46 30.47 -10.54
C LYS A 225 -19.62 30.73 -12.05
N GLU A 226 -19.08 31.84 -12.53
CA GLU A 226 -19.21 32.25 -13.93
C GLU A 226 -18.47 31.30 -14.88
N LEU A 227 -17.18 31.05 -14.63
CA LEU A 227 -16.36 30.20 -15.50
C LEU A 227 -16.78 28.73 -15.44
N HIS A 228 -17.13 28.20 -14.26
CA HIS A 228 -17.56 26.82 -14.09
C HIS A 228 -18.83 26.51 -14.89
N VAL A 229 -19.83 27.40 -14.91
CA VAL A 229 -21.09 27.17 -15.64
C VAL A 229 -20.85 27.04 -17.14
N HIS A 230 -20.02 27.91 -17.72
CA HIS A 230 -19.68 27.84 -19.15
C HIS A 230 -18.88 26.59 -19.51
N LEU A 231 -17.89 26.20 -18.69
CA LEU A 231 -17.09 25.00 -18.91
C LEU A 231 -17.90 23.71 -18.74
N ALA A 232 -18.75 23.64 -17.72
CA ALA A 232 -19.60 22.48 -17.47
C ALA A 232 -20.59 22.27 -18.64
N GLU A 233 -21.21 23.34 -19.14
CA GLU A 233 -22.12 23.26 -20.29
C GLU A 233 -21.39 22.86 -21.57
N ALA A 234 -20.21 23.45 -21.84
CA ALA A 234 -19.41 23.08 -23.00
C ALA A 234 -18.89 21.63 -22.93
N SER A 235 -18.58 21.13 -21.73
CA SER A 235 -18.13 19.76 -21.54
C SER A 235 -19.27 18.76 -21.75
N LYS A 236 -20.49 19.06 -21.28
CA LYS A 236 -21.70 18.27 -21.57
C LYS A 236 -22.02 18.19 -23.07
N GLN A 237 -21.73 19.25 -23.81
CA GLN A 237 -21.87 19.30 -25.27
C GLN A 237 -20.70 18.59 -26.00
N GLY A 238 -19.74 18.02 -25.28
CA GLY A 238 -18.59 17.30 -25.86
C GLY A 238 -17.55 18.19 -26.54
N LYS A 239 -17.60 19.51 -26.33
CA LYS A 239 -16.72 20.49 -26.99
C LYS A 239 -15.36 20.61 -26.32
N VAL A 240 -15.28 20.36 -25.02
CA VAL A 240 -14.06 20.53 -24.21
C VAL A 240 -13.95 19.44 -23.15
N ARG A 241 -12.72 18.99 -22.90
CA ARG A 241 -12.37 18.16 -21.76
C ARG A 241 -12.01 19.07 -20.59
N TYR A 242 -13.00 19.33 -19.74
CA TYR A 242 -12.90 20.23 -18.60
C TYR A 242 -12.29 19.49 -17.39
N ALA A 243 -11.18 20.01 -16.86
CA ALA A 243 -10.60 19.56 -15.60
C ALA A 243 -10.56 20.71 -14.57
N LEU A 244 -10.85 20.42 -13.31
CA LEU A 244 -10.80 21.41 -12.21
C LEU A 244 -9.61 21.11 -11.27
N ARG A 245 -8.75 22.10 -11.08
CA ARG A 245 -7.69 22.12 -10.05
C ARG A 245 -8.07 23.18 -8.99
N PRO A 246 -8.58 22.77 -7.81
CA PRO A 246 -9.03 23.73 -6.82
C PRO A 246 -7.84 24.46 -6.17
N VAL A 247 -7.79 25.78 -6.37
CA VAL A 247 -6.72 26.64 -5.84
C VAL A 247 -7.32 27.97 -5.40
N LEU A 248 -6.95 28.41 -4.20
CA LEU A 248 -7.18 29.77 -3.74
C LEU A 248 -5.84 30.53 -3.73
N PRO A 249 -5.59 31.44 -4.70
CA PRO A 249 -4.37 32.25 -4.73
C PRO A 249 -4.22 33.15 -3.50
N SER A 250 -2.96 33.46 -3.16
CA SER A 250 -2.64 34.39 -2.07
C SER A 250 -3.24 35.78 -2.38
N GLY A 251 -3.98 36.37 -1.43
CA GLY A 251 -4.64 37.66 -1.61
C GLY A 251 -6.11 37.60 -2.08
N CYS A 252 -6.57 36.45 -2.57
CA CYS A 252 -7.97 36.23 -2.99
C CYS A 252 -8.91 35.85 -1.83
N GLN A 253 -8.44 35.94 -0.58
CA GLN A 253 -9.26 35.63 0.60
C GLN A 253 -10.41 36.62 0.76
N ALA A 254 -10.18 37.90 0.44
CA ALA A 254 -11.20 38.96 0.55
C ALA A 254 -12.31 38.88 -0.50
N THR A 255 -12.07 38.24 -1.64
CA THR A 255 -13.04 38.06 -2.74
C THR A 255 -13.81 36.74 -2.64
N SER A 256 -13.44 35.88 -1.69
CA SER A 256 -14.11 34.61 -1.41
C SER A 256 -15.15 34.77 -0.29
N SER A 257 -16.14 33.87 -0.26
CA SER A 257 -17.04 33.74 0.89
C SER A 257 -16.25 33.47 2.18
N PHE A 258 -16.82 33.84 3.33
CA PHE A 258 -16.17 33.58 4.63
C PHE A 258 -15.81 32.09 4.79
N CYS A 259 -16.72 31.17 4.45
CA CYS A 259 -16.41 29.74 4.50
C CYS A 259 -15.35 29.29 3.48
N GLY A 260 -15.21 29.99 2.34
CA GLY A 260 -14.21 29.68 1.30
C GLY A 260 -12.77 30.11 1.63
N SER A 261 -12.57 31.01 2.60
CA SER A 261 -11.23 31.48 3.02
C SER A 261 -10.73 30.89 4.35
N ILE A 262 -11.56 30.14 5.07
CA ILE A 262 -11.18 29.60 6.38
C ILE A 262 -10.04 28.59 6.26
N GLY A 263 -9.03 28.78 7.10
CA GLY A 263 -7.85 27.92 7.14
C GLY A 263 -6.77 28.30 6.13
N ALA A 264 -6.98 29.33 5.31
CA ALA A 264 -6.06 29.77 4.27
C ALA A 264 -5.00 30.80 4.72
N ALA A 265 -5.14 31.36 5.93
CA ALA A 265 -4.31 32.47 6.41
C ALA A 265 -3.02 32.02 7.10
N ASP A 266 -3.11 31.18 8.13
CA ASP A 266 -1.97 30.74 8.92
C ASP A 266 -1.36 29.43 8.40
N ALA A 267 -0.07 29.21 8.68
CA ALA A 267 0.58 27.94 8.38
C ALA A 267 -0.16 26.75 9.04
N VAL A 268 -0.30 25.64 8.31
CA VAL A 268 -1.06 24.48 8.77
C VAL A 268 -0.39 23.86 9.98
N THR A 269 -1.14 23.69 11.07
CA THR A 269 -0.73 22.90 12.23
C THR A 269 -0.90 21.43 11.91
N LEU A 270 0.19 20.67 11.95
CA LEU A 270 0.16 19.24 11.64
C LEU A 270 -0.32 18.45 12.85
N SER A 271 -1.01 17.34 12.58
CA SER A 271 -1.47 16.36 13.58
C SER A 271 -0.92 14.97 13.24
N GLY A 272 -1.08 14.00 14.14
CA GLY A 272 -0.63 12.61 13.89
C GLY A 272 0.84 12.32 14.24
N TYR A 273 1.50 13.19 15.02
CA TYR A 273 2.84 12.93 15.56
C TYR A 273 2.78 12.58 17.05
N GLY A 274 3.73 11.76 17.50
CA GLY A 274 3.99 11.49 18.91
C GLY A 274 5.04 12.47 19.46
N VAL A 275 4.89 12.85 20.73
CA VAL A 275 5.92 13.61 21.47
C VAL A 275 6.43 12.74 22.59
N GLU A 276 7.74 12.47 22.58
CA GLU A 276 8.41 11.72 23.62
C GLU A 276 9.20 12.66 24.53
N LEU A 277 9.03 12.49 25.84
CA LEU A 277 9.88 13.11 26.86
C LEU A 277 10.83 12.05 27.42
N ALA A 278 11.90 11.78 26.66
CA ALA A 278 12.88 10.76 27.03
C ALA A 278 13.69 11.19 28.27
N LEU A 279 13.77 10.30 29.26
CA LEU A 279 14.61 10.48 30.44
C LEU A 279 16.07 10.18 30.09
N LYS A 280 16.88 11.21 29.81
CA LYS A 280 18.27 11.02 29.37
C LYS A 280 19.18 10.31 30.40
N ASN A 281 18.88 10.40 31.69
CA ASN A 281 19.65 9.73 32.75
C ASN A 281 18.89 8.50 33.30
N MET A 282 18.86 7.41 32.53
CA MET A 282 18.34 6.11 33.01
C MET A 282 19.40 5.29 33.78
N GLU A 283 20.69 5.54 33.53
CA GLU A 283 21.79 4.64 33.97
C GLU A 283 22.34 4.93 35.39
N TYR A 284 22.11 6.11 35.96
CA TYR A 284 22.75 6.51 37.22
C TYR A 284 22.04 6.04 38.50
N LYS A 285 21.11 5.08 38.43
CA LYS A 285 20.34 4.63 39.61
C LYS A 285 20.27 3.12 39.82
N ALA A 286 20.83 2.32 38.92
CA ALA A 286 20.88 0.86 39.11
C ALA A 286 22.17 0.38 39.80
N MET A 287 23.07 1.29 40.22
CA MET A 287 24.35 0.93 40.83
C MET A 287 24.75 1.96 41.90
N ASP A 288 24.69 1.54 43.16
CA ASP A 288 25.70 1.72 44.24
C ASP A 288 25.03 1.95 45.62
N ASP A 289 24.93 0.88 46.41
CA ASP A 289 24.37 0.82 47.77
C ASP A 289 25.22 1.55 48.83
N THR A 290 26.14 2.44 48.45
CA THR A 290 27.10 3.04 49.38
C THR A 290 27.22 4.57 49.31
N ALA A 291 26.13 5.31 49.54
CA ALA A 291 26.21 6.60 50.25
C ALA A 291 24.84 7.22 50.55
N ILE A 292 24.34 6.99 51.77
CA ILE A 292 23.34 7.88 52.37
C ILE A 292 24.08 9.11 52.91
N LYS A 293 23.76 10.32 52.43
CA LYS A 293 23.88 11.57 53.20
C LYS A 293 23.06 12.74 52.61
N LYS A 294 22.09 13.18 53.44
CA LYS A 294 21.59 14.56 53.70
C LYS A 294 21.22 15.41 52.45
N GLY A 295 19.95 15.73 52.21
CA GLY A 295 19.06 16.49 53.09
C GLY A 295 19.13 17.99 52.73
N VAL A 296 18.31 18.43 51.77
CA VAL A 296 18.12 19.85 51.42
C VAL A 296 16.69 20.24 51.79
N ALA A 297 16.56 21.26 52.64
CA ALA A 297 15.30 21.79 53.11
C ALA A 297 14.62 22.64 52.01
N LEU A 298 13.33 22.38 51.76
CA LEU A 298 12.45 23.24 50.98
C LEU A 298 11.18 23.53 51.80
N GLU A 299 10.72 24.77 51.65
CA GLU A 299 9.79 25.53 52.48
C GLU A 299 8.36 24.95 52.59
N ASP A 300 7.69 25.32 53.70
CA ASP A 300 6.36 24.91 54.16
C ASP A 300 5.24 24.92 53.10
N PRO A 301 4.54 23.78 52.86
CA PRO A 301 3.32 23.73 52.05
C PRO A 301 2.08 23.56 52.94
N LYS A 302 1.69 24.60 53.69
CA LYS A 302 0.37 24.61 54.34
C LYS A 302 -0.67 25.20 53.40
N THR A 303 -1.28 24.32 52.59
CA THR A 303 -2.71 24.23 52.23
C THR A 303 -2.85 23.57 50.85
N GLU A 304 -2.95 22.24 50.83
CA GLU A 304 -3.34 21.48 49.63
C GLU A 304 -4.46 20.50 49.98
N ASP A 305 -5.31 20.23 48.98
CA ASP A 305 -6.51 19.42 49.05
C ASP A 305 -6.21 17.96 49.45
N LEU A 306 -6.73 17.53 50.60
CA LEU A 306 -6.46 16.21 51.21
C LEU A 306 -7.15 15.04 50.48
N SER A 307 -7.95 15.33 49.46
CA SER A 307 -8.69 14.33 48.68
C SER A 307 -7.87 13.65 47.58
N GLN A 308 -6.72 14.21 47.18
CA GLN A 308 -5.84 13.60 46.19
C GLN A 308 -5.13 12.35 46.74
N GLU A 309 -5.10 11.31 45.91
CA GLU A 309 -4.38 10.07 46.20
C GLU A 309 -2.88 10.30 45.95
N VAL A 310 -2.10 10.36 47.02
CA VAL A 310 -0.64 10.50 46.96
C VAL A 310 -0.02 9.14 47.26
N ARG A 311 0.61 8.51 46.26
CA ARG A 311 1.22 7.16 46.33
C ARG A 311 0.30 6.08 46.93
N GLY A 312 -0.97 6.06 46.56
CA GLY A 312 -1.96 5.06 47.00
C GLY A 312 -2.63 5.35 48.35
N PHE A 313 -2.36 6.52 48.96
CA PHE A 313 -2.99 6.95 50.20
C PHE A 313 -3.90 8.16 49.97
N ILE A 314 -5.15 8.04 50.40
CA ILE A 314 -6.10 9.15 50.46
C ILE A 314 -6.04 9.76 51.86
N PHE A 315 -5.34 10.88 51.99
CA PHE A 315 -5.04 11.50 53.28
C PHE A 315 -6.29 12.01 54.01
N SER A 316 -7.34 12.41 53.28
CA SER A 316 -8.64 12.80 53.86
C SER A 316 -9.26 11.67 54.68
N LYS A 317 -9.31 10.45 54.14
CA LYS A 317 -9.86 9.27 54.86
C LYS A 317 -8.99 8.82 56.03
N ILE A 318 -7.68 9.03 55.97
CA ILE A 318 -6.75 8.65 57.06
C ILE A 318 -6.87 9.63 58.22
N LEU A 319 -6.95 10.93 57.92
CA LEU A 319 -7.23 11.97 58.91
C LEU A 319 -8.59 11.80 59.58
N GLU A 320 -9.62 11.40 58.83
CA GLU A 320 -10.95 11.09 59.39
C GLU A 320 -10.92 9.90 60.37
N ARG A 321 -10.09 8.88 60.09
CA ARG A 321 -10.00 7.66 60.92
C ARG A 321 -9.08 7.81 62.12
N LYS A 322 -8.06 8.67 62.04
CA LYS A 322 -7.04 8.88 63.08
C LYS A 322 -6.71 10.37 63.23
N PRO A 323 -7.61 11.17 63.82
CA PRO A 323 -7.40 12.62 63.96
C PRO A 323 -6.27 12.98 64.96
N GLU A 324 -5.92 12.08 65.88
CA GLU A 324 -4.89 12.28 66.91
C GLU A 324 -3.47 12.37 66.32
N LEU A 325 -3.25 11.78 65.15
CA LEU A 325 -1.93 11.69 64.48
C LEU A 325 -1.77 12.73 63.36
N ASN A 326 -2.57 13.80 63.35
CA ASN A 326 -2.61 14.78 62.26
C ASN A 326 -1.22 15.34 61.90
N ALA A 327 -0.42 15.73 62.90
CA ALA A 327 0.92 16.26 62.66
C ALA A 327 1.86 15.23 61.99
N GLU A 328 1.77 13.97 62.41
CA GLU A 328 2.58 12.88 61.88
C GLU A 328 2.11 12.48 60.47
N ILE A 329 0.80 12.44 60.24
CA ILE A 329 0.17 12.18 58.92
C ILE A 329 0.55 13.26 57.91
N MET A 330 0.54 14.54 58.32
CA MET A 330 0.99 15.64 57.47
C MET A 330 2.49 15.57 57.19
N SER A 331 3.31 15.26 58.20
CA SER A 331 4.76 15.07 57.98
C SER A 331 5.07 13.87 57.06
N PHE A 332 4.26 12.81 57.12
CA PHE A 332 4.36 11.66 56.24
C PHE A 332 3.94 11.99 54.80
N ARG A 333 2.89 12.80 54.62
CA ARG A 333 2.51 13.34 53.32
C ARG A 333 3.64 14.18 52.71
N ASP A 334 4.23 15.07 53.50
CA ASP A 334 5.32 15.94 53.07
C ASP A 334 6.59 15.13 52.74
N TYR A 335 6.83 14.03 53.45
CA TYR A 335 7.87 13.05 53.10
C TYR A 335 7.61 12.38 51.74
N LEU A 336 6.38 11.95 51.46
CA LEU A 336 6.02 11.34 50.17
C LEU A 336 6.13 12.33 49.00
N LEU A 337 5.75 13.59 49.21
CA LEU A 337 5.85 14.66 48.20
C LEU A 337 7.30 15.14 47.99
N SER A 338 8.11 15.19 49.05
CA SER A 338 9.53 15.56 48.95
C SER A 338 10.40 14.46 48.33
N SER A 339 9.97 13.21 48.38
CA SER A 339 10.65 12.07 47.74
C SER A 339 10.47 11.99 46.20
N THR A 340 10.46 13.13 45.51
CA THR A 340 10.26 13.24 44.05
C THR A 340 11.39 12.64 43.21
N VAL A 341 12.40 11.99 43.82
CA VAL A 341 13.50 11.35 43.11
C VAL A 341 13.80 9.97 43.72
N SER A 342 13.20 8.95 43.09
CA SER A 342 13.60 7.53 43.06
C SER A 342 13.69 6.76 44.38
N ASP A 343 12.60 6.09 44.72
CA ASP A 343 12.73 4.75 45.30
C ASP A 343 13.45 3.89 44.24
N THR A 344 14.56 3.26 44.61
CA THR A 344 15.29 2.31 43.77
C THR A 344 14.39 1.12 43.51
N LEU A 345 13.80 1.04 42.31
CA LEU A 345 13.07 -0.14 41.88
C LEU A 345 14.04 -1.30 41.77
N GLU A 346 13.82 -2.35 42.54
CA GLU A 346 14.65 -3.54 42.51
C GLU A 346 14.37 -4.33 41.23
N VAL A 347 15.39 -4.94 40.63
CA VAL A 347 15.29 -5.59 39.31
C VAL A 347 14.22 -6.69 39.27
N TRP A 348 13.93 -7.35 40.40
CA TRP A 348 12.88 -8.36 40.49
C TRP A 348 11.46 -7.79 40.50
N GLU A 349 11.27 -6.57 41.00
CA GLU A 349 9.95 -5.89 40.99
C GLU A 349 9.50 -5.54 39.56
N LEU A 350 10.44 -5.47 38.61
CA LEU A 350 10.16 -5.20 37.20
C LEU A 350 9.67 -6.45 36.45
N LYS A 351 9.91 -7.66 36.96
CA LYS A 351 9.59 -8.91 36.25
C LYS A 351 8.09 -9.11 36.07
N ASP A 352 7.31 -8.79 37.10
CA ASP A 352 5.85 -8.97 37.11
C ASP A 352 5.08 -7.69 36.74
N LEU A 353 5.80 -6.60 36.42
CA LEU A 353 5.22 -5.28 36.16
C LEU A 353 4.21 -5.27 35.02
N GLY A 354 4.46 -6.04 33.96
CA GLY A 354 3.50 -6.21 32.86
C GLY A 354 2.17 -6.81 33.32
N HIS A 355 2.22 -7.82 34.19
CA HIS A 355 1.04 -8.48 34.75
C HIS A 355 0.29 -7.54 35.72
N GLN A 356 1.02 -6.81 36.57
CA GLN A 356 0.46 -5.81 37.48
C GLN A 356 -0.24 -4.67 36.73
N THR A 357 0.38 -4.21 35.64
CA THR A 357 -0.19 -3.16 34.78
C THR A 357 -1.49 -3.63 34.13
N ALA A 358 -1.49 -4.83 33.54
CA ALA A 358 -2.71 -5.42 32.96
C ALA A 358 -3.82 -5.55 34.00
N GLN A 359 -3.50 -6.03 35.21
CA GLN A 359 -4.47 -6.15 36.29
C GLN A 359 -5.03 -4.78 36.74
N ARG A 360 -4.18 -3.74 36.83
CA ARG A 360 -4.63 -2.38 37.17
C ARG A 360 -5.62 -1.83 36.15
N ILE A 361 -5.37 -2.09 34.86
CA ILE A 361 -6.23 -1.68 33.74
C ILE A 361 -7.57 -2.44 33.79
N LEU A 362 -7.52 -3.75 34.01
CA LEU A 362 -8.73 -4.60 34.09
C LEU A 362 -9.65 -4.24 35.26
N HIS A 363 -9.09 -3.80 36.39
CA HIS A 363 -9.88 -3.36 37.55
C HIS A 363 -10.34 -1.90 37.50
N ALA A 364 -9.92 -1.13 36.48
CA ALA A 364 -10.39 0.24 36.31
C ALA A 364 -11.86 0.26 35.84
N SER A 365 -12.58 1.34 36.16
CA SER A 365 -13.94 1.55 35.66
C SER A 365 -13.99 1.78 34.16
N ASP A 366 -12.95 2.41 33.60
CA ASP A 366 -12.72 2.56 32.17
C ASP A 366 -11.31 2.03 31.84
N PRO A 367 -11.21 0.79 31.33
CA PRO A 367 -9.92 0.18 31.00
C PRO A 367 -9.17 0.92 29.89
N LEU A 368 -9.85 1.49 28.89
CA LEU A 368 -9.17 2.12 27.75
C LEU A 368 -8.56 3.45 28.15
N GLN A 369 -9.30 4.27 28.90
CA GLN A 369 -8.77 5.51 29.44
C GLN A 369 -7.62 5.23 30.42
N SER A 370 -7.77 4.25 31.32
CA SER A 370 -6.70 3.87 32.24
C SER A 370 -5.45 3.37 31.52
N MET A 371 -5.61 2.61 30.43
CA MET A 371 -4.49 2.16 29.60
C MET A 371 -3.78 3.35 28.95
N GLN A 372 -4.52 4.33 28.43
CA GLN A 372 -3.96 5.55 27.86
C GLN A 372 -3.17 6.36 28.90
N GLU A 373 -3.75 6.60 30.07
CA GLU A 373 -3.12 7.38 31.14
C GLU A 373 -1.84 6.73 31.66
N ILE A 374 -1.86 5.40 31.84
CA ILE A 374 -0.70 4.63 32.27
C ILE A 374 0.38 4.64 31.19
N ASN A 375 0.03 4.40 29.92
CA ASN A 375 1.01 4.38 28.83
C ASN A 375 1.65 5.75 28.58
N GLN A 376 0.90 6.85 28.73
CA GLN A 376 1.42 8.21 28.56
C GLN A 376 2.35 8.65 29.72
N ASN A 377 2.13 8.14 30.93
CA ASN A 377 2.83 8.58 32.14
C ASN A 377 3.58 7.44 32.85
N PHE A 378 3.90 6.35 32.13
CA PHE A 378 4.35 5.08 32.70
C PHE A 378 5.46 5.25 33.75
N PRO A 379 6.58 5.99 33.49
CA PRO A 379 7.67 6.11 34.47
C PRO A 379 7.25 6.68 35.84
N SER A 380 6.20 7.50 35.89
CA SER A 380 5.69 8.06 37.14
C SER A 380 4.82 7.08 37.94
N VAL A 381 4.15 6.14 37.24
CA VAL A 381 3.17 5.22 37.82
C VAL A 381 3.81 3.88 38.23
N VAL A 382 4.98 3.53 37.68
CA VAL A 382 5.69 2.25 37.93
C VAL A 382 5.84 1.91 39.42
N SER A 383 6.22 2.88 40.25
CA SER A 383 6.40 2.66 41.70
C SER A 383 5.11 2.27 42.44
N SER A 384 3.96 2.70 41.94
CA SER A 384 2.66 2.31 42.49
C SER A 384 2.23 0.95 41.97
N LEU A 385 2.61 0.60 40.74
CA LEU A 385 2.26 -0.67 40.11
C LEU A 385 3.04 -1.83 40.72
N SER A 386 4.34 -1.64 41.02
CA SER A 386 5.20 -2.69 41.58
C SER A 386 4.71 -3.25 42.91
N ARG A 387 4.01 -2.43 43.70
CA ARG A 387 3.47 -2.79 45.03
C ARG A 387 2.17 -3.60 44.96
N MET A 388 1.58 -3.72 43.77
CA MET A 388 0.33 -4.44 43.58
C MET A 388 0.58 -5.94 43.53
N LYS A 389 -0.17 -6.71 44.33
CA LYS A 389 -0.10 -8.16 44.28
C LYS A 389 -0.81 -8.66 43.01
N VAL A 390 -0.14 -9.54 42.27
CA VAL A 390 -0.70 -10.18 41.08
C VAL A 390 -1.65 -11.31 41.48
N ASP A 391 -2.82 -11.35 40.86
CA ASP A 391 -3.77 -12.44 41.00
C ASP A 391 -3.40 -13.62 40.08
N ASP A 392 -3.35 -14.83 40.64
CA ASP A 392 -2.94 -16.05 39.93
C ASP A 392 -3.85 -16.37 38.73
N SER A 393 -5.15 -16.05 38.82
CA SER A 393 -6.10 -16.26 37.73
C SER A 393 -5.77 -15.45 36.47
N ILE A 394 -5.36 -14.18 36.64
CA ILE A 394 -5.01 -13.30 35.52
C ILE A 394 -3.68 -13.74 34.90
N LYS A 395 -2.75 -14.19 35.74
CA LYS A 395 -1.46 -14.72 35.30
C LYS A 395 -1.62 -15.96 34.43
N ASP A 396 -2.47 -16.91 34.81
CA ASP A 396 -2.72 -18.13 34.03
C ASP A 396 -3.36 -17.82 32.67
N GLU A 397 -4.29 -16.85 32.61
CA GLU A 397 -4.91 -16.40 31.35
C GLU A 397 -3.88 -15.74 30.42
N ILE A 398 -3.01 -14.87 30.97
CA ILE A 398 -1.93 -14.24 30.20
C ILE A 398 -0.98 -15.31 29.63
N ILE A 399 -0.59 -16.31 30.42
CA ILE A 399 0.27 -17.41 29.96
C ILE A 399 -0.41 -18.24 28.86
N ALA A 400 -1.72 -18.47 28.97
CA ALA A 400 -2.48 -19.17 27.94
C ALA A 400 -2.47 -18.38 26.61
N ASN A 401 -2.70 -17.07 26.66
CA ASN A 401 -2.66 -16.18 25.49
C ASN A 401 -1.26 -16.05 24.88
N GLN A 402 -0.22 -16.10 25.72
CA GLN A 402 1.19 -16.07 25.29
C GLN A 402 1.62 -17.29 24.46
N ARG A 403 0.82 -18.36 24.43
CA ARG A 403 1.03 -19.50 23.51
C ARG A 403 0.80 -19.12 22.05
N MET A 404 -0.05 -18.13 21.80
CA MET A 404 -0.37 -17.65 20.45
C MET A 404 0.51 -16.46 20.06
N VAL A 405 0.79 -15.53 21.00
CA VAL A 405 1.62 -14.34 20.76
C VAL A 405 2.75 -14.29 21.79
N PRO A 406 4.03 -14.35 21.37
CA PRO A 406 5.16 -14.29 22.29
C PRO A 406 5.15 -13.01 23.15
N PRO A 407 5.63 -13.07 24.41
CA PRO A 407 5.71 -11.89 25.26
C PRO A 407 6.58 -10.80 24.62
N GLY A 408 6.11 -9.55 24.70
CA GLY A 408 6.81 -8.39 24.14
C GLY A 408 6.64 -8.18 22.63
N LYS A 409 5.88 -9.05 21.95
CA LYS A 409 5.45 -8.83 20.56
C LYS A 409 4.03 -8.28 20.56
N SER A 410 3.80 -7.24 19.76
CA SER A 410 2.48 -6.68 19.51
C SER A 410 1.98 -7.16 18.16
N LEU A 411 0.71 -7.54 18.08
CA LEU A 411 0.06 -7.95 16.84
C LEU A 411 -1.21 -7.11 16.69
N MET A 412 -1.35 -6.46 15.55
CA MET A 412 -2.53 -5.67 15.20
C MET A 412 -3.17 -6.28 13.96
N ALA A 413 -4.49 -6.42 13.98
CA ALA A 413 -5.25 -6.90 12.85
C ALA A 413 -6.45 -6.00 12.60
N LEU A 414 -6.74 -5.70 11.34
CA LEU A 414 -7.95 -5.01 10.91
C LEU A 414 -8.80 -6.01 10.12
N ASN A 415 -10.01 -6.34 10.61
CA ASN A 415 -10.88 -7.35 10.02
C ASN A 415 -10.18 -8.71 9.71
N GLY A 416 -9.18 -9.10 10.50
CA GLY A 416 -8.41 -10.34 10.31
C GLY A 416 -7.17 -10.19 9.42
N ALA A 417 -6.98 -9.06 8.73
CA ALA A 417 -5.74 -8.74 8.03
C ALA A 417 -4.68 -8.27 9.03
N LEU A 418 -3.53 -8.96 9.08
CA LEU A 418 -2.41 -8.60 9.94
C LEU A 418 -1.71 -7.35 9.41
N ILE A 419 -1.50 -6.37 10.28
CA ILE A 419 -0.84 -5.10 9.97
C ILE A 419 0.51 -5.06 10.68
N ASN A 420 1.55 -4.67 9.95
CA ASN A 420 2.84 -4.38 10.57
C ASN A 420 2.74 -3.07 11.36
N ILE A 421 2.95 -3.14 12.67
CA ILE A 421 2.84 -1.98 13.57
C ILE A 421 4.01 -1.01 13.35
N GLU A 422 5.17 -1.51 12.91
CA GLU A 422 6.37 -0.68 12.71
C GLU A 422 6.21 0.31 11.55
N ASP A 423 5.49 -0.08 10.49
CA ASP A 423 5.23 0.74 9.31
C ASP A 423 3.93 1.56 9.41
N LEU A 424 3.21 1.46 10.53
CA LEU A 424 1.89 2.04 10.68
C LEU A 424 1.95 3.52 11.08
N ASP A 425 1.51 4.38 10.17
CA ASP A 425 1.22 5.79 10.45
C ASP A 425 -0.29 5.99 10.67
N LEU A 426 -0.67 7.03 11.42
CA LEU A 426 -2.06 7.43 11.61
C LEU A 426 -2.75 7.68 10.25
N TYR A 427 -2.07 8.36 9.32
CA TYR A 427 -2.63 8.64 8.00
C TYR A 427 -2.89 7.34 7.21
N LEU A 428 -1.95 6.40 7.25
CA LEU A 428 -2.08 5.10 6.60
C LEU A 428 -3.22 4.28 7.24
N LEU A 429 -3.32 4.28 8.57
CA LEU A 429 -4.42 3.63 9.28
C LEU A 429 -5.78 4.21 8.86
N MET A 430 -5.88 5.53 8.74
CA MET A 430 -7.10 6.19 8.30
C MET A 430 -7.47 5.84 6.87
N ASP A 431 -6.50 5.76 5.97
CA ASP A 431 -6.73 5.35 4.58
C ASP A 431 -7.19 3.87 4.50
N MET A 432 -6.59 2.96 5.28
CA MET A 432 -7.02 1.55 5.36
C MET A 432 -8.44 1.40 5.94
N VAL A 433 -8.74 2.08 7.06
CA VAL A 433 -10.08 2.04 7.67
C VAL A 433 -11.13 2.61 6.73
N ARG A 434 -10.80 3.69 6.00
CA ARG A 434 -11.68 4.26 4.99
C ARG A 434 -11.98 3.27 3.87
N GLU A 435 -10.97 2.59 3.33
CA GLU A 435 -11.16 1.58 2.27
C GLU A 435 -12.06 0.43 2.73
N GLU A 436 -11.84 -0.09 3.94
CA GLU A 436 -12.70 -1.12 4.55
C GLU A 436 -14.14 -0.67 4.73
N LEU A 437 -14.36 0.55 5.23
CA LEU A 437 -15.71 1.11 5.40
C LEU A 437 -16.39 1.38 4.06
N SER A 438 -15.64 1.82 3.05
CA SER A 438 -16.14 2.02 1.70
C SER A 438 -16.61 0.69 1.10
N LEU A 439 -15.82 -0.38 1.25
CA LEU A 439 -16.22 -1.73 0.84
C LEU A 439 -17.46 -2.23 1.60
N ALA A 440 -17.53 -1.97 2.91
CA ALA A 440 -18.71 -2.31 3.71
C ALA A 440 -19.97 -1.57 3.23
N ASP A 441 -19.87 -0.28 2.90
CA ASP A 441 -20.97 0.53 2.35
C ASP A 441 -21.44 -0.03 1.00
N GLN A 442 -20.52 -0.46 0.14
CA GLN A 442 -20.83 -1.11 -1.14
C GLN A 442 -21.65 -2.39 -0.93
N PHE A 443 -21.27 -3.25 0.02
CA PHE A 443 -22.05 -4.46 0.34
C PHE A 443 -23.45 -4.15 0.87
N ILE A 444 -23.59 -3.12 1.71
CA ILE A 444 -24.89 -2.68 2.23
C ILE A 444 -25.78 -2.19 1.08
N ARG A 445 -25.23 -1.42 0.13
CA ARG A 445 -25.97 -0.96 -1.06
C ARG A 445 -26.38 -2.10 -1.99
N LEU A 446 -25.60 -3.18 -2.05
CA LEU A 446 -25.97 -4.45 -2.69
C LEU A 446 -27.06 -5.22 -1.92
N LYS A 447 -27.64 -4.64 -0.87
CA LYS A 447 -28.69 -5.20 0.00
C LYS A 447 -28.24 -6.45 0.76
N LEU A 448 -26.94 -6.60 1.00
CA LEU A 448 -26.44 -7.64 1.88
C LEU A 448 -26.69 -7.25 3.35
N PRO A 449 -27.12 -8.20 4.21
CA PRO A 449 -27.21 -7.95 5.64
C PRO A 449 -25.84 -7.59 6.21
N GLN A 450 -25.80 -6.63 7.15
CA GLN A 450 -24.56 -6.17 7.78
C GLN A 450 -23.76 -7.32 8.43
N SER A 451 -24.46 -8.31 9.00
CA SER A 451 -23.82 -9.49 9.59
C SER A 451 -23.15 -10.41 8.56
N ALA A 452 -23.66 -10.45 7.33
CA ALA A 452 -23.05 -11.18 6.23
C ALA A 452 -21.85 -10.40 5.67
N ALA A 453 -21.98 -9.08 5.51
CA ALA A 453 -20.89 -8.21 5.08
C ALA A 453 -19.67 -8.32 6.01
N HIS A 454 -19.88 -8.26 7.34
CA HIS A 454 -18.80 -8.43 8.31
C HIS A 454 -18.11 -9.79 8.17
N LYS A 455 -18.87 -10.88 7.97
CA LYS A 455 -18.29 -12.23 7.80
C LYS A 455 -17.45 -12.34 6.53
N ILE A 456 -17.85 -11.67 5.46
CA ILE A 456 -17.12 -11.63 4.19
C ILE A 456 -15.84 -10.82 4.34
N LEU A 457 -15.90 -9.65 4.98
CA LEU A 457 -14.72 -8.81 5.25
C LEU A 457 -13.73 -9.50 6.20
N SER A 458 -14.23 -10.28 7.16
CA SER A 458 -13.39 -11.07 8.07
C SER A 458 -12.95 -12.43 7.51
N ALA A 459 -13.32 -12.76 6.27
CA ALA A 459 -12.97 -14.06 5.70
C ALA A 459 -11.47 -14.10 5.40
N ALA A 460 -10.82 -15.19 5.80
CA ALA A 460 -9.45 -15.41 5.40
C ALA A 460 -9.37 -15.47 3.85
N PRO A 461 -8.36 -14.83 3.23
CA PRO A 461 -8.16 -14.98 1.81
C PRO A 461 -8.03 -16.48 1.49
N PRO A 462 -8.59 -16.94 0.36
CA PRO A 462 -8.37 -18.32 -0.05
C PRO A 462 -6.86 -18.54 -0.15
N ALA A 463 -6.38 -19.70 0.31
CA ALA A 463 -4.97 -20.05 0.16
C ALA A 463 -4.61 -19.85 -1.31
N GLU A 464 -3.72 -18.91 -1.61
CA GLU A 464 -3.34 -18.63 -2.99
C GLU A 464 -2.73 -19.92 -3.55
N SER A 465 -3.47 -20.62 -4.41
CA SER A 465 -2.96 -21.75 -5.16
C SER A 465 -2.08 -21.23 -6.29
N ASN A 466 -1.04 -20.46 -5.95
CA ASN A 466 -0.15 -19.79 -6.90
C ASN A 466 0.72 -20.75 -7.70
N SER A 467 0.54 -22.06 -7.54
CA SER A 467 1.34 -23.06 -8.25
C SER A 467 0.72 -23.36 -9.63
N PHE A 468 0.80 -22.39 -10.56
CA PHE A 468 0.37 -22.62 -11.95
C PHE A 468 1.36 -23.58 -12.63
N ARG A 469 0.95 -24.84 -12.84
CA ARG A 469 1.79 -25.82 -13.55
C ARG A 469 1.46 -25.87 -15.03
N VAL A 470 2.49 -25.86 -15.86
CA VAL A 470 2.40 -26.01 -17.30
C VAL A 470 2.72 -27.46 -17.67
N ASP A 471 1.85 -28.09 -18.47
CA ASP A 471 2.13 -29.42 -19.04
C ASP A 471 3.11 -29.28 -20.20
N PHE A 472 4.39 -29.58 -19.94
CA PHE A 472 5.46 -29.53 -20.92
C PHE A 472 5.83 -30.90 -21.49
N ARG A 473 5.09 -31.97 -21.16
CA ARG A 473 5.40 -33.34 -21.62
C ARG A 473 5.33 -33.41 -23.15
N SER A 474 6.47 -33.61 -23.78
CA SER A 474 6.58 -33.78 -25.22
C SER A 474 7.91 -34.46 -25.59
N SER A 475 8.03 -34.89 -26.85
CA SER A 475 9.29 -35.37 -27.45
C SER A 475 10.35 -34.27 -27.57
N HIS A 476 9.94 -33.00 -27.54
CA HIS A 476 10.78 -31.82 -27.72
C HIS A 476 11.62 -31.46 -26.47
N VAL A 477 11.48 -32.21 -25.37
CA VAL A 477 12.26 -32.00 -24.14
C VAL A 477 13.52 -32.85 -24.20
N HIS A 478 14.68 -32.20 -24.21
CA HIS A 478 15.97 -32.88 -24.25
C HIS A 478 16.57 -32.95 -22.85
N TYR A 479 16.52 -34.12 -22.21
CA TYR A 479 17.10 -34.36 -20.89
C TYR A 479 18.60 -34.62 -20.96
N LEU A 480 19.39 -34.04 -20.04
CA LEU A 480 20.82 -34.27 -19.91
C LEU A 480 21.13 -35.55 -19.12
N ASN A 481 20.43 -35.77 -18.01
CA ASN A 481 20.64 -36.88 -17.08
C ASN A 481 19.35 -37.64 -16.76
N ASN A 482 19.51 -38.83 -16.19
CA ASN A 482 18.44 -39.64 -15.62
C ASN A 482 18.90 -40.26 -14.28
N LEU A 483 18.35 -39.77 -13.17
CA LEU A 483 18.76 -40.17 -11.81
C LEU A 483 18.50 -41.66 -11.53
N GLU A 484 17.55 -42.29 -12.24
CA GLU A 484 17.18 -43.68 -12.04
C GLU A 484 18.10 -44.64 -12.80
N GLU A 485 18.58 -44.24 -13.98
CA GLU A 485 19.27 -45.13 -14.93
C GLU A 485 20.79 -44.92 -14.96
N ASP A 486 21.27 -43.69 -14.82
CA ASP A 486 22.67 -43.37 -15.10
C ASP A 486 23.65 -44.00 -14.09
N ALA A 487 24.83 -44.35 -14.59
CA ALA A 487 25.88 -44.98 -13.79
C ALA A 487 26.40 -44.08 -12.66
N LEU A 488 26.37 -42.75 -12.86
CA LEU A 488 26.81 -41.74 -11.88
C LEU A 488 26.04 -41.87 -10.55
N TYR A 489 24.73 -42.10 -10.61
CA TYR A 489 23.84 -42.12 -9.45
C TYR A 489 23.68 -43.51 -8.84
N LYS A 490 24.44 -44.51 -9.30
CA LYS A 490 24.31 -45.90 -8.83
C LYS A 490 24.57 -46.07 -7.34
N ARG A 491 25.36 -45.17 -6.73
CA ARG A 491 25.67 -45.17 -5.29
C ARG A 491 24.50 -44.69 -4.43
N TRP A 492 23.54 -43.98 -5.00
CA TRP A 492 22.42 -43.41 -4.26
C TRP A 492 21.37 -44.47 -3.94
N ARG A 493 20.69 -44.32 -2.79
CA ARG A 493 19.64 -45.23 -2.37
C ARG A 493 18.32 -44.88 -3.06
N SER A 494 17.51 -45.87 -3.37
CA SER A 494 16.18 -45.70 -4.00
C SER A 494 15.02 -45.66 -2.99
N ASN A 495 15.32 -45.59 -1.68
CA ASN A 495 14.29 -45.60 -0.63
C ASN A 495 13.70 -44.21 -0.41
N LEU A 496 12.41 -44.04 -0.70
CA LEU A 496 11.69 -42.77 -0.54
C LEU A 496 11.47 -42.37 0.92
N ASN A 497 11.48 -43.32 1.86
CA ASN A 497 11.35 -43.01 3.30
C ASN A 497 12.51 -42.14 3.81
N GLU A 498 13.63 -42.11 3.09
CA GLU A 498 14.74 -41.22 3.38
C GLU A 498 14.38 -39.75 3.20
N LEU A 499 13.30 -39.40 2.48
CA LEU A 499 12.74 -38.04 2.41
C LEU A 499 12.09 -37.58 3.72
N LEU A 500 11.65 -38.51 4.58
CA LEU A 500 10.89 -38.19 5.79
C LEU A 500 11.76 -37.99 7.04
N MET A 501 13.04 -38.37 6.98
CA MET A 501 13.95 -38.22 8.14
C MET A 501 14.31 -36.75 8.37
N PRO A 502 14.47 -36.24 9.60
CA PRO A 502 14.90 -34.86 9.80
C PRO A 502 16.34 -34.65 9.29
N VAL A 503 16.59 -33.53 8.60
CA VAL A 503 17.92 -33.08 8.16
C VAL A 503 18.13 -31.64 8.59
N TYR A 504 19.38 -31.21 8.71
CA TYR A 504 19.67 -29.80 8.96
C TYR A 504 19.17 -28.94 7.78
N PRO A 505 18.56 -27.77 8.04
CA PRO A 505 18.14 -26.86 6.99
C PRO A 505 19.28 -26.56 6.01
N GLY A 506 19.01 -26.66 4.71
CA GLY A 506 19.99 -26.45 3.64
C GLY A 506 20.74 -27.70 3.14
N GLN A 507 20.59 -28.85 3.80
CA GLN A 507 21.21 -30.10 3.34
C GLN A 507 20.31 -30.83 2.32
N MET A 508 20.85 -31.12 1.13
CA MET A 508 20.16 -31.88 0.07
C MET A 508 20.07 -33.38 0.38
N ARG A 509 19.04 -34.04 -0.17
CA ARG A 509 18.87 -35.50 -0.10
C ARG A 509 19.15 -36.13 -1.45
N TYR A 510 20.13 -37.03 -1.48
CA TYR A 510 20.54 -37.76 -2.67
C TYR A 510 19.79 -39.08 -2.80
N ILE A 511 18.70 -39.07 -3.57
CA ILE A 511 17.84 -40.23 -3.78
C ILE A 511 17.86 -40.59 -5.25
N ARG A 512 18.00 -41.89 -5.52
CA ARG A 512 18.01 -42.46 -6.87
C ARG A 512 16.58 -42.55 -7.44
N LYS A 513 15.90 -41.42 -7.57
CA LYS A 513 14.54 -41.27 -8.13
C LYS A 513 14.40 -39.89 -8.77
N ASN A 514 13.72 -39.80 -9.91
CA ASN A 514 13.43 -38.53 -10.58
C ASN A 514 12.29 -37.79 -9.84
N LEU A 515 12.63 -37.10 -8.75
CA LEU A 515 11.69 -36.32 -7.94
C LEU A 515 11.49 -34.89 -8.49
N PHE A 516 12.59 -34.30 -8.97
CA PHE A 516 12.64 -32.92 -9.44
C PHE A 516 13.03 -32.91 -10.91
N HIS A 517 12.17 -32.33 -11.75
CA HIS A 517 12.43 -32.09 -13.17
C HIS A 517 12.61 -30.59 -13.37
N ALA A 518 13.83 -30.17 -13.68
CA ALA A 518 14.16 -28.78 -14.03
C ALA A 518 14.30 -28.69 -15.55
N VAL A 519 13.29 -28.15 -16.22
CA VAL A 519 13.29 -27.96 -17.67
C VAL A 519 13.43 -26.48 -18.00
N TYR A 520 14.55 -26.11 -18.61
CA TYR A 520 14.83 -24.74 -19.01
C TYR A 520 14.32 -24.48 -20.42
N VAL A 521 13.60 -23.37 -20.60
CA VAL A 521 13.07 -22.93 -21.91
C VAL A 521 13.73 -21.62 -22.27
N PHE A 522 14.49 -21.59 -23.36
CA PHE A 522 15.25 -20.42 -23.78
C PHE A 522 15.56 -20.43 -25.29
N ASP A 523 15.98 -19.29 -25.82
CA ASP A 523 16.54 -19.16 -27.16
C ASP A 523 18.05 -19.39 -27.13
N PRO A 524 18.61 -20.38 -27.84
CA PRO A 524 20.04 -20.70 -27.78
C PRO A 524 20.95 -19.59 -28.34
N ALA A 525 20.43 -18.63 -29.09
CA ALA A 525 21.21 -17.47 -29.54
C ALA A 525 21.17 -16.29 -28.56
N SER A 526 20.38 -16.39 -27.48
CA SER A 526 20.24 -15.32 -26.47
C SER A 526 21.34 -15.38 -25.40
N ALA A 527 21.67 -14.24 -24.79
CA ALA A 527 22.62 -14.16 -23.67
C ALA A 527 22.14 -14.98 -22.47
N CYS A 528 20.86 -14.89 -22.14
CA CYS A 528 20.25 -15.65 -21.05
C CYS A 528 20.28 -17.18 -21.28
N GLY A 529 20.13 -17.63 -22.53
CA GLY A 529 20.31 -19.03 -22.89
C GLY A 529 21.72 -19.53 -22.58
N ALA A 530 22.73 -18.67 -22.71
CA ALA A 530 24.12 -19.01 -22.41
C ALA A 530 24.38 -19.26 -20.94
N GLU A 531 24.01 -18.29 -20.10
CA GLU A 531 24.13 -18.38 -18.64
C GLU A 531 23.40 -19.63 -18.11
N THR A 532 22.23 -19.93 -18.68
CA THR A 532 21.44 -21.11 -18.31
C THR A 532 22.15 -22.42 -18.62
N ILE A 533 22.82 -22.53 -19.78
CA ILE A 533 23.55 -23.75 -20.15
C ILE A 533 24.75 -23.98 -19.23
N ASP A 534 25.51 -22.92 -18.93
CA ASP A 534 26.68 -23.03 -18.05
C ASP A 534 26.24 -23.37 -16.61
N THR A 535 25.14 -22.78 -16.14
CA THR A 535 24.47 -23.16 -14.88
C THR A 535 24.11 -24.64 -14.84
N ILE A 536 23.43 -25.16 -15.88
CA ILE A 536 23.03 -26.58 -15.95
C ILE A 536 24.24 -27.49 -15.88
N LEU A 537 25.31 -27.17 -16.62
CA LEU A 537 26.53 -27.97 -16.64
C LEU A 537 27.26 -27.93 -15.29
N SER A 538 27.30 -26.78 -14.63
CA SER A 538 27.85 -26.60 -13.27
C SER A 538 27.08 -27.46 -12.25
N LEU A 539 25.76 -27.32 -12.19
CA LEU A 539 24.90 -28.08 -11.26
C LEU A 539 24.94 -29.59 -11.54
N HIS A 540 25.09 -29.99 -12.80
CA HIS A 540 25.27 -31.40 -13.16
C HIS A 540 26.62 -31.95 -12.66
N GLN A 541 27.71 -31.18 -12.77
CA GLN A 541 29.02 -31.56 -12.23
C GLN A 541 28.97 -31.73 -10.71
N ASP A 542 28.23 -30.87 -10.01
CA ASP A 542 28.01 -30.93 -8.56
C ASP A 542 27.08 -32.06 -8.11
N SER A 543 26.57 -32.87 -9.05
CA SER A 543 25.69 -34.02 -8.78
C SER A 543 24.44 -33.66 -7.97
N VAL A 544 23.85 -32.49 -8.26
CA VAL A 544 22.57 -32.05 -7.67
C VAL A 544 21.47 -33.07 -8.01
N PRO A 545 20.58 -33.45 -7.06
CA PRO A 545 19.56 -34.49 -7.26
C PRO A 545 18.35 -34.00 -8.08
N VAL A 546 18.62 -33.41 -9.24
CA VAL A 546 17.64 -32.84 -10.16
C VAL A 546 17.86 -33.44 -11.54
N ARG A 547 16.76 -33.68 -12.26
CA ARG A 547 16.78 -34.08 -13.66
C ARG A 547 16.73 -32.83 -14.53
N PHE A 548 17.82 -32.53 -15.23
CA PHE A 548 17.96 -31.36 -16.08
C PHE A 548 17.45 -31.66 -17.49
N GLY A 549 16.64 -30.75 -18.04
CA GLY A 549 16.19 -30.79 -19.42
C GLY A 549 16.16 -29.40 -20.05
N ILE A 550 16.19 -29.35 -21.37
CA ILE A 550 16.12 -28.12 -22.15
C ILE A 550 15.03 -28.20 -23.22
N ILE A 551 14.39 -27.07 -23.48
CA ILE A 551 13.53 -26.82 -24.64
C ILE A 551 14.04 -25.55 -25.30
N MET A 552 14.49 -25.67 -26.55
CA MET A 552 15.01 -24.53 -27.31
C MET A 552 13.95 -24.02 -28.28
N TYR A 553 13.97 -22.72 -28.56
CA TYR A 553 13.14 -22.10 -29.58
C TYR A 553 13.84 -20.93 -30.29
N SER A 554 13.39 -20.57 -31.48
CA SER A 554 13.82 -19.33 -32.16
C SER A 554 12.85 -18.18 -31.86
N SER A 555 13.35 -17.11 -31.24
CA SER A 555 12.52 -15.92 -30.96
C SER A 555 12.05 -15.24 -32.25
N ARG A 556 12.92 -15.20 -33.27
CA ARG A 556 12.61 -14.60 -34.57
C ARG A 556 11.50 -15.35 -35.29
N LEU A 557 11.56 -16.69 -35.29
CA LEU A 557 10.51 -17.52 -35.89
C LEU A 557 9.16 -17.31 -35.19
N ILE A 558 9.15 -17.15 -33.86
CA ILE A 558 7.91 -16.89 -33.12
C ILE A 558 7.34 -15.50 -33.45
N ASN A 559 8.16 -14.47 -33.60
CA ASN A 559 7.70 -13.15 -34.01
C ASN A 559 7.05 -13.18 -35.39
N VAL A 560 7.64 -13.90 -36.35
CA VAL A 560 7.05 -14.10 -37.68
C VAL A 560 5.69 -14.83 -37.60
N ILE A 561 5.56 -15.80 -36.68
CA ILE A 561 4.29 -16.49 -36.42
C ILE A 561 3.24 -15.55 -35.82
N GLU A 562 3.61 -14.64 -34.93
CA GLU A 562 2.68 -13.65 -34.34
C GLU A 562 2.22 -12.59 -35.36
N GLU A 563 3.12 -12.12 -36.22
CA GLU A 563 2.85 -11.08 -37.21
C GLU A 563 2.10 -11.61 -38.45
N ASN A 564 1.91 -12.94 -38.58
CA ASN A 564 1.30 -13.59 -39.74
C ASN A 564 2.00 -13.22 -41.07
N ASP A 565 3.25 -12.77 -41.04
CA ASP A 565 3.97 -12.38 -42.23
C ASP A 565 4.51 -13.65 -42.92
N GLY A 566 4.02 -13.93 -44.14
CA GLY A 566 4.38 -15.11 -44.92
C GLY A 566 5.76 -15.01 -45.58
N SER A 567 6.61 -14.09 -45.13
CA SER A 567 7.94 -13.90 -45.65
C SER A 567 8.82 -15.08 -45.23
N LYS A 568 9.43 -15.75 -46.21
CA LYS A 568 10.45 -16.77 -45.94
C LYS A 568 11.63 -16.06 -45.31
N SER A 569 11.79 -16.17 -43.99
CA SER A 569 12.97 -15.68 -43.32
C SER A 569 14.19 -16.48 -43.76
N ASP A 570 15.34 -15.82 -43.87
CA ASP A 570 16.64 -16.48 -43.95
C ASP A 570 16.81 -17.46 -42.77
N GLU A 571 17.72 -18.44 -42.87
CA GLU A 571 17.96 -19.38 -41.76
C GLU A 571 18.40 -18.61 -40.51
N ASP A 572 17.55 -18.60 -39.48
CA ASP A 572 17.86 -18.03 -38.18
C ASP A 572 19.03 -18.79 -37.52
N THR A 573 19.95 -18.05 -36.87
CA THR A 573 21.07 -18.63 -36.12
C THR A 573 20.58 -19.60 -35.04
N SER A 574 19.47 -19.29 -34.35
CA SER A 574 18.88 -20.18 -33.34
C SER A 574 18.43 -21.52 -33.95
N THR A 575 17.79 -21.48 -35.12
CA THR A 575 17.37 -22.69 -35.85
C THR A 575 18.58 -23.50 -36.32
N LEU A 576 19.66 -22.84 -36.73
CA LEU A 576 20.93 -23.50 -37.05
C LEU A 576 21.52 -24.22 -35.84
N ILE A 577 21.60 -23.56 -34.67
CA ILE A 577 22.11 -24.16 -33.43
C ILE A 577 21.26 -25.36 -33.03
N MET A 578 19.93 -25.25 -33.08
CA MET A 578 19.00 -26.34 -32.78
C MET A 578 19.21 -27.53 -33.71
N ARG A 579 19.35 -27.29 -35.03
CA ARG A 579 19.63 -28.34 -36.02
C ARG A 579 20.93 -29.09 -35.71
N LEU A 580 22.00 -28.37 -35.44
CA LEU A 580 23.31 -28.97 -35.15
C LEU A 580 23.29 -29.74 -33.82
N PHE A 581 22.60 -29.20 -32.81
CA PHE A 581 22.40 -29.88 -31.52
C PHE A 581 21.68 -31.22 -31.68
N LEU A 582 20.57 -31.25 -32.45
CA LEU A 582 19.81 -32.48 -32.70
C LEU A 582 20.67 -33.53 -33.39
N TYR A 583 21.44 -33.13 -34.40
CA TYR A 583 22.36 -34.02 -35.10
C TYR A 583 23.44 -34.63 -34.19
N ILE A 584 24.07 -33.80 -33.34
CA ILE A 584 25.11 -34.27 -32.39
C ILE A 584 24.49 -35.24 -31.36
N LYS A 585 23.29 -34.93 -30.87
CA LYS A 585 22.57 -35.75 -29.90
C LYS A 585 22.27 -37.15 -30.46
N GLU A 586 21.79 -37.24 -31.71
CA GLU A 586 21.45 -38.53 -32.33
C GLU A 586 22.67 -39.34 -32.77
N THR A 587 23.72 -38.68 -33.26
CA THR A 587 24.87 -39.36 -33.86
C THR A 587 25.94 -39.76 -32.82
N TYR A 588 26.14 -38.94 -31.80
CA TYR A 588 27.23 -39.10 -30.83
C TYR A 588 26.70 -39.37 -29.42
N SER A 589 26.45 -38.31 -28.66
CA SER A 589 25.98 -38.42 -27.27
C SER A 589 25.29 -37.13 -26.82
N THR A 590 24.42 -37.26 -25.83
CA THR A 590 23.73 -36.11 -25.23
C THR A 590 24.69 -35.18 -24.49
N GLN A 591 25.69 -35.73 -23.79
CA GLN A 591 26.67 -34.91 -23.06
C GLN A 591 27.50 -34.03 -23.99
N LEU A 592 27.94 -34.56 -25.13
CA LEU A 592 28.64 -33.78 -26.17
C LEU A 592 27.73 -32.69 -26.76
N ALA A 593 26.43 -32.96 -26.94
CA ALA A 593 25.49 -31.98 -27.46
C ALA A 593 25.30 -30.78 -26.51
N PHE A 594 25.28 -31.01 -25.19
CA PHE A 594 25.24 -29.92 -24.20
C PHE A 594 26.57 -29.17 -24.09
N GLN A 595 27.70 -29.86 -24.22
CA GLN A 595 29.03 -29.22 -24.28
C GLN A 595 29.14 -28.30 -25.49
N PHE A 596 28.64 -28.72 -26.66
CA PHE A 596 28.58 -27.89 -27.87
C PHE A 596 27.87 -26.56 -27.64
N LEU A 597 26.77 -26.54 -26.87
CA LEU A 597 26.06 -25.29 -26.53
C LEU A 597 26.93 -24.35 -25.68
N SER A 598 27.71 -24.88 -24.74
CA SER A 598 28.65 -24.09 -23.93
C SER A 598 29.86 -23.61 -24.77
N ASP A 599 30.35 -24.44 -25.69
CA ASP A 599 31.45 -24.10 -26.60
C ASP A 599 31.11 -22.93 -27.53
N ILE A 600 29.87 -22.87 -28.04
CA ILE A 600 29.38 -21.72 -28.83
C ILE A 600 29.54 -20.42 -28.04
N HIS A 601 29.20 -20.44 -26.75
CA HIS A 601 29.25 -19.25 -25.89
C HIS A 601 30.67 -18.88 -25.50
N ARG A 602 31.53 -19.86 -25.24
CA ARG A 602 32.96 -19.65 -24.98
C ARG A 602 33.69 -19.06 -26.18
N LEU A 603 33.28 -19.39 -27.41
CA LEU A 603 33.84 -18.79 -28.63
C LEU A 603 33.28 -17.39 -28.91
N ARG A 604 32.04 -17.10 -28.50
CA ARG A 604 31.42 -15.78 -28.57
C ARG A 604 32.11 -14.76 -27.64
N ASN A 605 32.35 -15.15 -26.40
CA ASN A 605 32.91 -14.28 -25.38
C ASN A 605 34.41 -14.61 -25.26
N GLY A 606 35.31 -13.73 -25.71
CA GLY A 606 36.77 -13.88 -25.51
C GLY A 606 37.23 -13.77 -24.05
N GLY A 607 36.49 -14.35 -23.10
CA GLY A 607 36.61 -14.26 -21.63
C GLY A 607 35.24 -14.36 -20.92
N ASP A 608 35.24 -14.38 -19.59
CA ASP A 608 34.08 -14.59 -18.68
C ASP A 608 32.99 -13.48 -18.70
N ASP A 609 32.94 -12.59 -19.70
CA ASP A 609 32.02 -11.45 -19.73
C ASP A 609 30.87 -11.70 -20.73
N TYR A 610 29.62 -11.65 -20.25
CA TYR A 610 28.42 -11.87 -21.07
C TYR A 610 28.05 -10.59 -21.84
N SER A 611 28.68 -10.35 -22.98
CA SER A 611 28.29 -9.25 -23.87
C SER A 611 26.93 -9.53 -24.55
N GLU A 612 26.13 -8.48 -24.78
CA GLU A 612 24.86 -8.55 -25.53
C GLU A 612 25.04 -8.68 -27.05
N GLU A 613 26.26 -8.96 -27.53
CA GLU A 613 26.51 -9.07 -28.97
C GLU A 613 25.84 -10.35 -29.55
N PRO A 614 25.15 -10.24 -30.70
CA PRO A 614 24.39 -11.35 -31.26
C PRO A 614 25.32 -12.48 -31.72
N VAL A 615 24.91 -13.73 -31.49
CA VAL A 615 25.66 -14.90 -31.97
C VAL A 615 25.73 -14.88 -33.50
N GLU A 616 26.93 -14.71 -34.04
CA GLU A 616 27.19 -14.85 -35.47
C GLU A 616 27.33 -16.32 -35.89
N VAL A 617 27.00 -16.59 -37.16
CA VAL A 617 27.04 -17.93 -37.75
C VAL A 617 28.44 -18.56 -37.70
N HIS A 618 29.50 -17.76 -37.81
CA HIS A 618 30.88 -18.25 -37.83
C HIS A 618 31.28 -18.91 -36.50
N HIS A 619 30.86 -18.35 -35.35
CA HIS A 619 31.09 -18.94 -34.03
C HIS A 619 30.42 -20.32 -33.90
N VAL A 620 29.23 -20.48 -34.50
CA VAL A 620 28.47 -21.74 -34.46
C VAL A 620 29.14 -22.81 -35.31
N GLU A 621 29.64 -22.44 -36.49
CA GLU A 621 30.38 -23.36 -37.37
C GLU A 621 31.71 -23.78 -36.75
N GLU A 622 32.45 -22.86 -36.13
CA GLU A 622 33.72 -23.15 -35.43
C GLU A 622 33.49 -24.07 -34.23
N ALA A 623 32.51 -23.78 -33.37
CA ALA A 623 32.14 -24.63 -32.23
C ALA A 623 31.76 -26.05 -32.67
N PHE A 624 31.07 -26.18 -33.82
CA PHE A 624 30.66 -27.45 -34.38
C PHE A 624 31.86 -28.26 -34.87
N VAL A 625 32.82 -27.61 -35.54
CA VAL A 625 34.07 -28.26 -35.96
C VAL A 625 34.84 -28.74 -34.73
N ASP A 626 35.05 -27.88 -33.73
CA ASP A 626 35.80 -28.20 -32.52
C ASP A 626 35.18 -29.35 -31.71
N SER A 627 33.85 -29.35 -31.56
CA SER A 627 33.11 -30.44 -30.89
C SER A 627 33.32 -31.78 -31.60
N LEU A 628 33.39 -31.77 -32.94
CA LEU A 628 33.54 -32.96 -33.78
C LEU A 628 34.99 -33.43 -33.97
N LEU A 629 35.99 -32.57 -33.77
CA LEU A 629 37.42 -32.93 -33.86
C LEU A 629 37.79 -34.07 -32.90
N SER A 630 37.05 -34.23 -31.79
CA SER A 630 37.27 -35.28 -30.79
C SER A 630 36.75 -36.67 -31.18
N GLY A 631 35.87 -36.80 -32.20
CA GLY A 631 35.14 -38.06 -32.44
C GLY A 631 34.72 -38.39 -33.89
N ALA A 632 35.00 -37.54 -34.89
CA ALA A 632 34.42 -37.72 -36.22
C ALA A 632 35.09 -38.79 -37.11
N LYS A 633 34.26 -39.55 -37.85
CA LYS A 633 34.67 -40.51 -38.91
C LYS A 633 34.82 -39.88 -40.30
N SER A 634 34.37 -38.63 -40.49
CA SER A 634 34.41 -37.87 -41.76
C SER A 634 34.69 -36.38 -41.49
N HIS A 635 35.15 -35.63 -42.50
CA HIS A 635 35.50 -34.22 -42.34
C HIS A 635 34.29 -33.38 -41.88
N PRO A 636 34.38 -32.60 -40.78
CA PRO A 636 33.24 -31.85 -40.20
C PRO A 636 32.55 -30.89 -41.18
N GLN A 637 33.32 -30.27 -42.10
CA GLN A 637 32.79 -29.38 -43.13
C GLN A 637 31.90 -30.09 -44.17
N ASP A 638 32.16 -31.37 -44.49
CA ASP A 638 31.33 -32.16 -45.39
C ASP A 638 29.98 -32.54 -44.74
N VAL A 639 29.97 -32.66 -43.41
CA VAL A 639 28.77 -32.93 -42.63
C VAL A 639 27.89 -31.68 -42.57
N LEU A 640 28.48 -30.50 -42.37
CA LEU A 640 27.75 -29.24 -42.37
C LEU A 640 27.06 -28.98 -43.72
N LEU A 641 27.76 -29.22 -44.83
CA LEU A 641 27.21 -29.11 -46.20
C LEU A 641 26.09 -30.12 -46.50
N LYS A 642 26.10 -31.29 -45.87
CA LYS A 642 25.00 -32.28 -45.96
C LYS A 642 23.80 -31.84 -45.14
N LEU A 643 24.02 -31.35 -43.92
CA LEU A 643 22.97 -30.87 -43.03
C LEU A 643 22.27 -29.60 -43.54
N GLN A 644 22.95 -28.76 -44.31
CA GLN A 644 22.33 -27.65 -45.02
C GLN A 644 21.36 -28.12 -46.13
N LYS A 645 21.54 -29.33 -46.67
CA LYS A 645 20.66 -29.91 -47.70
C LYS A 645 19.55 -30.77 -47.12
N GLU A 646 19.73 -31.29 -45.91
CA GLU A 646 18.75 -32.13 -45.21
C GLU A 646 17.78 -31.27 -44.40
N ASN A 647 16.48 -31.40 -44.68
CA ASN A 647 15.43 -30.61 -44.03
C ASN A 647 14.83 -31.27 -42.77
N LEU A 648 15.23 -32.50 -42.43
CA LEU A 648 14.59 -33.27 -41.35
C LEU A 648 14.73 -32.56 -39.98
N TYR A 649 15.96 -32.30 -39.56
CA TYR A 649 16.24 -31.62 -38.30
C TYR A 649 15.77 -30.15 -38.27
N LYS A 650 15.63 -29.53 -39.45
CA LYS A 650 15.05 -28.19 -39.57
C LYS A 650 13.57 -28.20 -39.24
N GLN A 651 12.82 -29.19 -39.74
CA GLN A 651 11.41 -29.36 -39.42
C GLN A 651 11.21 -29.62 -37.92
N GLU A 652 12.06 -30.44 -37.31
CA GLU A 652 12.02 -30.71 -35.87
C GLU A 652 12.32 -29.44 -35.04
N ALA A 653 13.29 -28.61 -35.46
CA ALA A 653 13.57 -27.33 -34.82
C ALA A 653 12.39 -26.33 -34.94
N ASP A 654 11.71 -26.31 -36.07
CA ASP A 654 10.50 -25.51 -36.26
C ASP A 654 9.33 -26.02 -35.39
N GLU A 655 9.18 -27.35 -35.26
CA GLU A 655 8.19 -27.98 -34.37
C GLU A 655 8.45 -27.66 -32.89
N ASN A 656 9.71 -27.69 -32.44
CA ASN A 656 10.12 -27.25 -31.10
C ASN A 656 9.67 -25.81 -30.83
N SER A 657 9.92 -24.90 -31.78
CA SER A 657 9.53 -23.48 -31.64
C SER A 657 8.00 -23.31 -31.62
N ARG A 658 7.26 -24.06 -32.44
CA ARG A 658 5.78 -24.08 -32.41
C ARG A 658 5.24 -24.65 -31.10
N PHE A 659 5.92 -25.63 -30.50
CA PHE A 659 5.56 -26.18 -29.21
C PHE A 659 5.71 -25.14 -28.10
N VAL A 660 6.82 -24.40 -28.05
CA VAL A 660 7.00 -23.29 -27.08
C VAL A 660 5.96 -22.18 -27.28
N HIS A 661 5.64 -21.84 -28.54
CA HIS A 661 4.56 -20.90 -28.84
C HIS A 661 3.19 -21.38 -28.30
N LYS A 662 2.87 -22.67 -28.45
CA LYS A 662 1.65 -23.27 -27.89
C LYS A 662 1.62 -23.23 -26.37
N LEU A 663 2.78 -23.45 -25.73
CA LEU A 663 2.94 -23.32 -24.27
C LEU A 663 2.86 -21.87 -23.79
N GLY A 664 3.13 -20.87 -24.63
CA GLY A 664 3.07 -19.46 -24.25
C GLY A 664 4.24 -18.95 -23.40
N LEU A 665 5.34 -19.72 -23.33
CA LEU A 665 6.51 -19.42 -22.50
C LEU A 665 7.51 -18.45 -23.16
N TYR A 666 7.45 -18.27 -24.49
CA TYR A 666 8.35 -17.38 -25.24
C TYR A 666 8.33 -15.92 -24.77
N LYS A 667 7.21 -15.46 -24.18
CA LYS A 667 7.08 -14.08 -23.66
C LYS A 667 7.96 -13.80 -22.44
N LEU A 668 8.44 -14.84 -21.76
CA LEU A 668 9.33 -14.71 -20.61
C LEU A 668 10.81 -14.60 -21.03
N GLN A 669 11.13 -14.73 -22.33
CA GLN A 669 12.48 -14.82 -22.93
C GLN A 669 13.27 -16.06 -22.47
N CYS A 670 13.31 -16.31 -21.16
CA CYS A 670 13.82 -17.52 -20.56
C CYS A 670 13.02 -17.88 -19.31
N CYS A 671 12.85 -19.17 -19.05
CA CYS A 671 12.22 -19.62 -17.81
C CYS A 671 12.68 -21.02 -17.41
N LEU A 672 12.58 -21.31 -16.11
CA LEU A 672 12.76 -22.62 -15.52
C LEU A 672 11.40 -23.22 -15.19
N LEU A 673 11.15 -24.45 -15.64
CA LEU A 673 10.00 -25.27 -15.26
C LEU A 673 10.44 -26.29 -14.21
N MET A 674 10.11 -26.08 -12.94
CA MET A 674 10.33 -27.05 -11.85
C MET A 674 9.07 -27.89 -11.65
N ASN A 675 9.07 -29.15 -12.08
CA ASN A 675 7.89 -30.03 -12.07
C ASN A 675 6.62 -29.36 -12.68
N GLY A 676 6.81 -28.42 -13.60
CA GLY A 676 5.76 -27.67 -14.28
C GLY A 676 5.55 -26.25 -13.75
N LEU A 677 6.08 -25.91 -12.58
CA LEU A 677 6.03 -24.55 -12.04
C LEU A 677 7.01 -23.63 -12.73
N VAL A 678 6.55 -22.43 -13.08
CA VAL A 678 7.35 -21.45 -13.81
C VAL A 678 8.12 -20.57 -12.83
N HIS A 679 9.44 -20.58 -12.96
CA HIS A 679 10.40 -19.77 -12.20
C HIS A 679 11.33 -19.00 -13.15
N GLU A 680 11.99 -17.97 -12.62
CA GLU A 680 13.07 -17.29 -13.34
C GLU A 680 14.33 -18.18 -13.40
N PRO A 681 15.11 -18.12 -14.50
CA PRO A 681 16.28 -18.98 -14.70
C PRO A 681 17.48 -18.40 -13.95
N ASN A 682 17.65 -18.79 -12.69
CA ASN A 682 18.83 -18.47 -11.89
C ASN A 682 19.26 -19.72 -11.08
N GLU A 683 20.54 -19.82 -10.72
CA GLU A 683 21.06 -20.93 -9.90
C GLU A 683 20.32 -21.00 -8.56
N ASP A 684 20.25 -19.86 -7.86
CA ASP A 684 19.52 -19.72 -6.59
C ASP A 684 18.03 -20.02 -6.75
N ALA A 685 17.44 -19.63 -7.89
CA ALA A 685 16.03 -19.90 -8.17
C ALA A 685 15.76 -21.39 -8.35
N THR A 686 16.68 -22.15 -8.95
CA THR A 686 16.57 -23.61 -9.11
C THR A 686 16.57 -24.29 -7.74
N MET A 687 17.46 -23.84 -6.86
CA MET A 687 17.59 -24.34 -5.49
C MET A 687 16.38 -24.01 -4.62
N ASN A 688 15.89 -22.77 -4.71
CA ASN A 688 14.69 -22.33 -4.01
C ASN A 688 13.45 -23.08 -4.50
N ALA A 689 13.29 -23.24 -5.82
CA ALA A 689 12.17 -24.00 -6.40
C ALA A 689 12.18 -25.48 -5.96
N MET A 690 13.36 -26.09 -5.83
CA MET A 690 13.49 -27.45 -5.28
C MET A 690 13.06 -27.49 -3.80
N ASN A 691 13.49 -26.53 -2.99
CA ASN A 691 13.11 -26.44 -1.57
C ASN A 691 11.61 -26.18 -1.39
N ASP A 692 10.98 -25.41 -2.28
CA ASP A 692 9.54 -25.12 -2.25
C ASP A 692 8.69 -26.35 -2.61
N GLU A 693 9.14 -27.19 -3.54
CA GLU A 693 8.43 -28.41 -3.94
C GLU A 693 8.65 -29.59 -2.98
N LEU A 694 9.75 -29.58 -2.21
CA LEU A 694 10.11 -30.68 -1.30
C LEU A 694 9.04 -30.98 -0.23
N PRO A 695 8.45 -30.00 0.51
CA PRO A 695 7.39 -30.28 1.49
C PRO A 695 6.17 -30.97 0.90
N ARG A 696 5.76 -30.57 -0.32
CA ARG A 696 4.63 -31.19 -1.03
C ARG A 696 4.94 -32.64 -1.39
N ILE A 697 6.15 -32.92 -1.88
CA ILE A 697 6.58 -34.30 -2.18
C ILE A 697 6.63 -35.13 -0.88
N GLN A 698 7.20 -34.58 0.19
CA GLN A 698 7.27 -35.26 1.50
C GLN A 698 5.89 -35.62 2.04
N GLU A 699 4.93 -34.70 1.97
CA GLU A 699 3.54 -34.94 2.36
C GLU A 699 2.91 -36.07 1.53
N GLN A 700 3.09 -36.05 0.21
CA GLN A 700 2.56 -37.06 -0.70
C GLN A 700 3.21 -38.44 -0.51
N VAL A 701 4.49 -38.49 -0.13
CA VAL A 701 5.19 -39.72 0.26
C VAL A 701 4.69 -40.23 1.61
N TYR A 702 4.46 -39.33 2.59
CA TYR A 702 3.95 -39.68 3.91
C TYR A 702 2.57 -40.33 3.85
N TYR A 703 1.66 -39.79 3.05
CA TYR A 703 0.33 -40.39 2.82
C TYR A 703 0.35 -41.60 1.86
N GLY A 704 1.51 -41.99 1.34
CA GLY A 704 1.66 -43.16 0.48
C GLY A 704 1.13 -42.98 -0.95
N HIS A 705 0.86 -41.74 -1.37
CA HIS A 705 0.43 -41.42 -2.73
C HIS A 705 1.57 -41.39 -3.75
N ILE A 706 2.83 -41.25 -3.31
CA ILE A 706 4.02 -41.45 -4.15
C ILE A 706 4.75 -42.69 -3.64
N GLN A 707 4.89 -43.68 -4.50
CA GLN A 707 5.63 -44.92 -4.23
C GLN A 707 6.80 -45.04 -5.21
N SER A 708 7.68 -46.03 -5.01
CA SER A 708 8.87 -46.22 -5.85
C SER A 708 8.57 -46.42 -7.34
N HIS A 709 7.39 -46.95 -7.67
CA HIS A 709 6.95 -47.20 -9.05
C HIS A 709 6.21 -46.02 -9.70
N THR A 710 5.89 -44.98 -8.92
CA THR A 710 5.14 -43.81 -9.41
C THR A 710 6.08 -42.86 -10.14
N ASP A 711 5.68 -42.38 -11.32
CA ASP A 711 6.31 -41.23 -11.96
C ASP A 711 5.75 -39.94 -11.33
N VAL A 712 6.64 -39.20 -10.65
CA VAL A 712 6.27 -37.98 -9.93
C VAL A 712 5.83 -36.88 -10.89
N LEU A 713 6.47 -36.77 -12.06
CA LEU A 713 6.13 -35.75 -13.05
C LEU A 713 4.74 -35.99 -13.64
N GLU A 714 4.47 -37.24 -14.02
CA GLU A 714 3.16 -37.61 -14.58
C GLU A 714 2.05 -37.34 -13.57
N LYS A 715 2.27 -37.71 -12.31
CA LYS A 715 1.31 -37.46 -11.25
C LYS A 715 1.01 -35.97 -11.06
N PHE A 716 2.04 -35.13 -10.89
CA PHE A 716 1.85 -33.69 -10.65
C PHE A 716 1.18 -32.98 -11.83
N LEU A 717 1.54 -33.35 -13.06
CA LEU A 717 0.91 -32.78 -14.24
C LEU A 717 -0.51 -33.33 -14.46
N SER A 718 -0.83 -34.53 -14.00
CA SER A 718 -2.20 -35.07 -14.10
C SER A 718 -3.18 -34.43 -13.10
N GLU A 719 -2.70 -34.02 -11.92
CA GLU A 719 -3.53 -33.42 -10.88
C GLU A 719 -3.91 -31.97 -11.19
N SER A 720 -2.96 -31.15 -11.65
CA SER A 720 -3.17 -29.70 -11.72
C SER A 720 -2.30 -29.04 -12.79
N SER A 721 -2.45 -29.39 -14.07
CA SER A 721 -1.71 -28.75 -15.16
C SER A 721 -2.58 -27.98 -16.16
N TYR A 722 -1.96 -26.99 -16.78
CA TYR A 722 -2.52 -26.18 -17.85
C TYR A 722 -1.72 -26.37 -19.13
N LYS A 723 -2.40 -26.32 -20.28
CA LYS A 723 -1.79 -26.51 -21.59
C LYS A 723 -1.05 -25.28 -22.12
N ARG A 724 -1.36 -24.09 -21.59
CA ARG A 724 -0.79 -22.82 -22.04
C ARG A 724 -0.63 -21.87 -20.86
N TYR A 725 0.56 -21.34 -20.73
CA TYR A 725 0.92 -20.25 -19.84
C TYR A 725 0.52 -18.91 -20.48
N ASN A 726 -0.09 -18.02 -19.69
CA ASN A 726 -0.35 -16.66 -20.12
C ASN A 726 0.11 -15.69 -19.03
N PRO A 727 1.25 -15.00 -19.23
CA PRO A 727 1.80 -14.07 -18.25
C PRO A 727 0.81 -12.99 -17.82
N SER A 728 -0.10 -12.55 -18.70
CA SER A 728 -1.08 -11.50 -18.38
C SER A 728 -2.17 -11.95 -17.40
N ILE A 729 -2.37 -13.26 -17.22
CA ILE A 729 -3.37 -13.82 -16.29
C ILE A 729 -2.69 -14.27 -15.00
N THR A 730 -1.57 -14.99 -15.13
CA THR A 730 -0.86 -15.52 -13.97
C THR A 730 -0.10 -14.44 -13.21
N GLY A 731 0.30 -13.36 -13.89
CA GLY A 731 1.18 -12.32 -13.34
C GLY A 731 2.56 -12.87 -12.98
N LYS A 732 3.58 -12.01 -12.91
CA LYS A 732 4.72 -12.34 -12.05
C LYS A 732 4.25 -12.18 -10.60
N SER A 733 4.68 -13.02 -9.68
CA SER A 733 4.34 -12.89 -8.24
C SER A 733 4.69 -11.52 -7.66
N THR A 734 5.58 -10.77 -8.32
CA THR A 734 6.01 -9.42 -7.98
C THR A 734 5.14 -8.29 -8.56
N GLU A 735 4.36 -8.54 -9.62
CA GLU A 735 3.47 -7.53 -10.21
C GLU A 735 2.09 -7.61 -9.55
N LYS A 736 1.71 -6.53 -8.84
CA LYS A 736 0.43 -6.43 -8.14
C LYS A 736 -0.73 -6.67 -9.12
N LYS A 737 -1.51 -7.74 -8.91
CA LYS A 737 -2.79 -7.98 -9.59
C LYS A 737 -3.65 -6.72 -9.46
N ARG A 738 -4.02 -6.09 -10.58
CA ARG A 738 -4.81 -4.85 -10.57
C ARG A 738 -6.30 -5.19 -10.53
N PHE A 739 -6.89 -5.13 -9.34
CA PHE A 739 -8.33 -5.21 -9.15
C PHE A 739 -8.95 -3.82 -9.27
N VAL A 740 -10.10 -3.73 -9.94
CA VAL A 740 -10.89 -2.49 -10.05
C VAL A 740 -12.32 -2.82 -9.64
N SER A 741 -12.85 -2.12 -8.63
CA SER A 741 -14.23 -2.33 -8.19
C SER A 741 -15.21 -1.94 -9.29
N LEU A 742 -16.08 -2.87 -9.70
CA LEU A 742 -17.15 -2.62 -10.66
C LEU A 742 -18.33 -1.85 -10.05
N PHE A 743 -18.44 -1.85 -8.72
CA PHE A 743 -19.56 -1.21 -8.03
C PHE A 743 -19.62 0.30 -8.32
N ALA A 744 -18.47 0.97 -8.23
CA ALA A 744 -18.37 2.40 -8.48
C ALA A 744 -18.76 2.76 -9.92
N SER A 745 -18.36 1.93 -10.89
CA SER A 745 -18.69 2.16 -12.29
C SER A 745 -20.17 1.87 -12.62
N TYR A 746 -20.84 0.92 -11.96
CA TYR A 746 -22.25 0.63 -12.25
C TYR A 746 -23.21 1.65 -11.63
N HIS A 747 -22.91 2.15 -10.43
CA HIS A 747 -23.77 3.10 -9.73
C HIS A 747 -23.57 4.56 -10.13
N GLN A 748 -22.61 4.84 -11.00
CA GLN A 748 -22.47 6.15 -11.64
C GLN A 748 -23.55 6.28 -12.73
N GLU A 749 -24.49 7.21 -12.55
CA GLU A 749 -25.62 7.41 -13.49
C GLU A 749 -25.16 7.67 -14.93
N ASP A 750 -23.93 8.18 -15.08
CA ASP A 750 -23.29 8.53 -16.36
C ASP A 750 -22.25 7.51 -16.84
N SER A 751 -22.30 6.25 -16.37
CA SER A 751 -21.29 5.26 -16.74
C SER A 751 -21.48 4.73 -18.16
N VAL A 752 -20.36 4.57 -18.87
CA VAL A 752 -20.28 3.88 -20.18
C VAL A 752 -20.88 2.47 -20.12
N LEU A 753 -20.90 1.82 -18.94
CA LEU A 753 -21.43 0.46 -18.79
C LEU A 753 -22.90 0.36 -19.24
N HIS A 754 -23.74 1.38 -19.01
CA HIS A 754 -25.14 1.37 -19.44
C HIS A 754 -25.31 1.37 -20.97
N ASP A 755 -24.32 1.88 -21.71
CA ASP A 755 -24.33 1.97 -23.17
C ASP A 755 -23.68 0.75 -23.86
N ILE A 756 -23.16 -0.21 -23.08
CA ILE A 756 -22.53 -1.42 -23.61
C ILE A 756 -23.58 -2.48 -23.93
N SER A 757 -23.36 -3.21 -25.03
CA SER A 757 -24.16 -4.38 -25.37
C SER A 757 -23.80 -5.58 -24.48
N TYR A 758 -24.73 -5.99 -23.62
CA TYR A 758 -24.55 -7.12 -22.71
C TYR A 758 -25.04 -8.45 -23.31
N LEU A 759 -24.16 -9.44 -23.35
CA LEU A 759 -24.52 -10.83 -23.66
C LEU A 759 -24.82 -11.57 -22.36
N HIS A 760 -26.11 -11.84 -22.11
CA HIS A 760 -26.55 -12.56 -20.92
C HIS A 760 -26.62 -14.06 -21.20
N SER A 761 -26.10 -14.88 -20.29
CA SER A 761 -26.35 -16.33 -20.34
C SER A 761 -27.81 -16.61 -19.96
N HIS A 762 -28.62 -17.06 -20.92
CA HIS A 762 -30.00 -17.46 -20.65
C HIS A 762 -30.04 -18.82 -19.94
N GLY A 763 -30.32 -18.85 -18.63
CA GLY A 763 -30.63 -20.08 -17.90
C GLY A 763 -30.34 -20.00 -16.40
N SER A 764 -31.03 -20.83 -15.61
CA SER A 764 -30.73 -21.09 -14.20
C SER A 764 -29.40 -21.85 -14.07
N MET A 765 -28.29 -21.16 -14.28
CA MET A 765 -26.96 -21.69 -14.00
C MET A 765 -26.72 -21.69 -12.48
N LEU A 766 -25.97 -22.68 -12.00
CA LEU A 766 -25.54 -22.76 -10.60
C LEU A 766 -24.77 -21.47 -10.23
N PRO A 767 -24.96 -20.92 -9.02
CA PRO A 767 -24.33 -19.65 -8.61
C PRO A 767 -22.78 -19.68 -8.69
N THR A 768 -22.18 -20.85 -8.69
CA THR A 768 -20.73 -21.07 -8.78
C THR A 768 -20.13 -20.79 -10.17
N ILE A 769 -20.95 -20.52 -11.20
CA ILE A 769 -20.51 -20.35 -12.61
C ILE A 769 -20.78 -18.91 -13.11
N LEU A 770 -21.39 -18.04 -12.29
CA LEU A 770 -21.66 -16.66 -12.70
C LEU A 770 -20.37 -15.83 -12.65
N CYS A 771 -19.81 -15.53 -13.84
CA CYS A 771 -18.68 -14.61 -14.00
C CYS A 771 -19.04 -13.56 -15.06
N LEU A 772 -18.66 -12.30 -14.83
CA LEU A 772 -18.86 -11.22 -15.79
C LEU A 772 -17.59 -11.04 -16.64
N TYR A 773 -17.66 -11.29 -17.94
CA TYR A 773 -16.53 -11.07 -18.84
C TYR A 773 -16.70 -9.76 -19.59
N LEU A 774 -15.75 -8.84 -19.43
CA LEU A 774 -15.68 -7.63 -20.26
C LEU A 774 -14.71 -7.87 -21.41
N VAL A 775 -15.26 -7.98 -22.62
CA VAL A 775 -14.47 -8.09 -23.86
C VAL A 775 -14.41 -6.71 -24.51
N ILE A 776 -13.23 -6.11 -24.56
CA ILE A 776 -13.01 -4.82 -25.22
C ILE A 776 -12.45 -5.10 -26.62
N TYR A 777 -13.21 -4.77 -27.65
CA TYR A 777 -12.73 -4.77 -29.04
C TYR A 777 -11.95 -3.48 -29.31
N CYS A 778 -10.63 -3.55 -29.26
CA CYS A 778 -9.76 -2.53 -29.86
C CYS A 778 -9.27 -3.09 -31.20
N GLN A 779 -9.26 -2.27 -32.26
CA GLN A 779 -9.11 -2.64 -33.69
C GLN A 779 -7.83 -3.43 -34.09
N SER A 780 -7.05 -3.96 -33.16
CA SER A 780 -5.83 -4.73 -33.47
C SER A 780 -5.49 -5.83 -32.46
N SER A 781 -6.25 -6.03 -31.37
CA SER A 781 -5.99 -7.11 -30.41
C SER A 781 -7.21 -7.41 -29.54
N LEU A 782 -7.56 -8.69 -29.45
CA LEU A 782 -8.65 -9.17 -28.61
C LEU A 782 -8.14 -9.31 -27.16
N VAL A 783 -8.49 -8.36 -26.29
CA VAL A 783 -8.17 -8.46 -24.86
C VAL A 783 -9.41 -8.99 -24.12
N LEU A 784 -9.38 -10.29 -23.81
CA LEU A 784 -10.32 -10.89 -22.86
C LEU A 784 -9.85 -10.56 -21.44
N LYS A 785 -10.51 -9.61 -20.77
CA LYS A 785 -10.36 -9.42 -19.32
C LYS A 785 -11.40 -10.28 -18.62
N CYS A 786 -10.92 -11.33 -17.96
CA CYS A 786 -11.72 -12.10 -17.01
C CYS A 786 -11.93 -11.24 -15.77
N ILE A 787 -13.19 -10.95 -15.41
CA ILE A 787 -13.51 -10.29 -14.14
C ILE A 787 -14.27 -11.34 -13.34
N CYS A 788 -13.59 -11.98 -12.39
CA CYS A 788 -14.21 -12.88 -11.43
C CYS A 788 -14.92 -12.08 -10.35
#